data_AF-D2V8V7-F1
#
_entry.id   AF-D2V8V7-F1
#
_cell.length_a   1.000
_cell.length_b   1.000
_cell.length_c   1.000
_cell.angle_alpha   90.00
_cell.angle_beta   90.00
_cell.angle_gamma   90.00
#
_symmetry.space_group_name_H-M   'P 1'
#
loop_
_entity.id
_entity.type
_entity.pdbx_description
1 polymer ?
#
loop_
_entity_poly.entity_id
_entity_poly.type
_entity_poly.pdbx_seq_one_letter_code
_entity_poly.pdbx_strand_id
1 'polypeptide(L)'
;MSSVTSLTAASVKTEFAANSEDSILHNEALKHVEGSFTPSNFKAAIQLSMTLLLILIGVLFVVNIPWYLLPICWIFLGFCACRLVSVAYGCSTNQFFNVKTLPEWLNQLVGLVCMLPLLYPFENVKYLKTYPQESSQPHFMFGAMLKLAKSPLWFFTSIWECIVTNIYFDTKGNTFNKITNSIVLILFASFFTYFMVWFGGFWTLFKYYLAPLMAFHLINSIMMKMNEANKKKGEEFTGVVSLPLIIEFLTSYSLNNYKIAFKWYGHFYKTIEVKDQLLCKLSAAVPQTKWRESVKVLEEKFGKQLELIGGRKSDSITWLDFVSFNGNQHEYDYSDIVDYLDLRNIDYIISIYLIGSIIVSIYGIFTCPFNWKTYLLSFVSMYSSGIGISTGYHRFFAHLSCKANLPVRLAFLLIGSAAFQGSAISWSSDHRRHHKFIDTERDPYNIKNSFFHAHMGWLMKNRPVDHSNIPDLTSDPYCVFQHKYYPYLAIFFGYVCPTFVAGYFWGDWKGGFLIAGVLSKTILQHCTFFINSLAHSWGDATFNDDHTARDSYFVSLLTFGEGYHNFHHTFAYDYRNGVRWYHFDPGKWIIYSLSLFGWTYELKRCDDQHYEKGRILMRQKVIDTKREEIDSELKELELLKLNRDK
;
A
#
# COMPACT_ATOMS: atom_id res chain seq x y z
N MET A 1 60.40 7.73 52.05
CA MET A 1 59.94 7.14 53.33
C MET A 1 58.50 7.59 53.53
N SER A 2 57.46 6.79 53.71
CA SER A 2 57.22 5.34 53.74
C SER A 2 55.69 5.14 53.68
N SER A 3 55.20 4.36 52.70
CA SER A 3 54.37 3.15 52.86
C SER A 3 52.84 3.32 53.04
N VAL A 4 52.13 2.98 51.96
CA VAL A 4 50.99 2.03 51.83
C VAL A 4 49.89 2.04 52.90
N THR A 5 48.64 2.25 52.48
CA THR A 5 47.53 1.35 52.85
C THR A 5 46.34 1.44 51.89
N SER A 6 45.90 0.24 51.49
CA SER A 6 44.71 -0.16 50.78
C SER A 6 43.43 0.63 51.04
N LEU A 7 42.78 1.11 49.97
CA LEU A 7 41.33 1.22 49.92
C LEU A 7 40.80 0.07 49.05
N THR A 8 40.22 -0.90 49.72
CA THR A 8 39.66 -2.13 49.17
C THR A 8 38.44 -1.84 48.29
N ALA A 9 38.20 -2.72 47.31
CA ALA A 9 37.08 -2.74 46.36
C ALA A 9 35.67 -2.91 46.98
N ALA A 10 35.50 -2.55 48.26
CA ALA A 10 34.25 -2.61 49.01
C ALA A 10 33.61 -1.23 49.23
N SER A 11 34.33 -0.11 49.10
CA SER A 11 33.75 1.23 49.33
C SER A 11 33.08 1.86 48.11
N VAL A 12 33.19 1.26 46.92
CA VAL A 12 32.47 1.69 45.70
C VAL A 12 31.21 0.83 45.44
N LYS A 13 30.99 -0.21 46.26
CA LYS A 13 29.87 -1.16 46.09
C LYS A 13 28.63 -0.85 46.94
N THR A 14 28.61 0.26 47.68
CA THR A 14 27.55 0.54 48.67
C THR A 14 26.82 1.86 48.52
N GLU A 15 27.11 2.68 47.51
CA GLU A 15 26.37 3.93 47.25
C GLU A 15 25.39 3.86 46.06
N PHE A 16 25.28 2.70 45.41
CA PHE A 16 24.28 2.42 44.37
C PHE A 16 23.28 1.31 44.78
N ALA A 17 23.17 1.05 46.08
CA ALA A 17 22.10 0.23 46.61
C ALA A 17 20.89 1.11 46.91
N ALA A 18 19.89 1.03 46.03
CA ALA A 18 18.47 1.05 46.36
C ALA A 18 18.00 2.13 47.35
N ASN A 19 17.48 3.27 46.85
CA ASN A 19 16.40 4.05 47.49
C ASN A 19 15.94 5.22 46.61
N SER A 20 15.37 4.92 45.44
CA SER A 20 14.34 5.79 44.87
C SER A 20 13.11 4.94 44.62
N GLU A 21 11.92 5.44 44.97
CA GLU A 21 10.64 4.80 44.63
C GLU A 21 10.58 4.42 43.14
N ASP A 22 11.26 5.20 42.30
CA ASP A 22 11.46 4.91 40.89
C ASP A 22 12.10 3.55 40.65
N SER A 23 13.23 3.20 41.28
CA SER A 23 13.90 1.90 41.05
C SER A 23 13.00 0.70 41.37
N ILE A 24 12.10 0.85 42.33
CA ILE A 24 11.15 -0.19 42.72
C ILE A 24 10.04 -0.29 41.67
N LEU A 25 9.47 0.86 41.27
CA LEU A 25 8.46 0.96 40.21
C LEU A 25 8.98 0.38 38.88
N HIS A 26 10.24 0.63 38.53
CA HIS A 26 10.87 0.12 37.31
C HIS A 26 11.01 -1.42 37.32
N ASN A 27 11.51 -1.99 38.43
CA ASN A 27 11.64 -3.44 38.55
C ASN A 27 10.28 -4.15 38.58
N GLU A 28 9.28 -3.50 39.17
CA GLU A 28 7.91 -4.02 39.21
C GLU A 28 7.22 -3.96 37.84
N ALA A 29 7.43 -2.88 37.07
CA ALA A 29 6.98 -2.75 35.70
C ALA A 29 7.58 -3.83 34.80
N LEU A 30 8.90 -4.05 34.89
CA LEU A 30 9.60 -5.11 34.15
C LEU A 30 9.04 -6.51 34.46
N LYS A 31 8.88 -6.84 35.74
CA LYS A 31 8.36 -8.15 36.18
C LYS A 31 6.93 -8.37 35.70
N HIS A 32 6.11 -7.33 35.67
CA HIS A 32 4.73 -7.40 35.21
C HIS A 32 4.64 -7.60 33.69
N VAL A 33 5.50 -6.91 32.93
CA VAL A 33 5.61 -7.05 31.48
C VAL A 33 6.08 -8.45 31.09
N GLU A 34 7.15 -8.96 31.71
CA GLU A 34 7.65 -10.31 31.45
C GLU A 34 6.60 -11.40 31.73
N GLY A 35 5.77 -11.21 32.77
CA GLY A 35 4.67 -12.12 33.09
C GLY A 35 3.49 -12.06 32.10
N SER A 36 3.27 -10.90 31.48
CA SER A 36 2.12 -10.65 30.59
C SER A 36 2.37 -11.10 29.14
N PHE A 37 3.63 -11.17 28.71
CA PHE A 37 4.02 -11.53 27.34
C PHE A 37 4.63 -12.92 27.22
N THR A 38 4.00 -13.91 27.84
CA THR A 38 4.41 -15.31 27.64
C THR A 38 4.03 -15.78 26.22
N PRO A 39 4.96 -16.38 25.45
CA PRO A 39 4.62 -16.93 24.15
C PRO A 39 3.56 -18.02 24.30
N SER A 40 2.57 -18.01 23.40
CA SER A 40 1.53 -19.02 23.35
C SER A 40 1.88 -20.01 22.25
N ASN A 41 2.16 -21.26 22.62
CA ASN A 41 2.47 -22.33 21.66
C ASN A 41 1.34 -22.55 20.66
N PHE A 42 0.09 -22.41 21.11
CA PHE A 42 -1.09 -22.54 20.24
C PHE A 42 -1.12 -21.43 19.18
N LYS A 43 -0.89 -20.17 19.57
CA LYS A 43 -0.83 -19.04 18.62
C LYS A 43 0.36 -19.17 17.67
N ALA A 44 1.52 -19.60 18.16
CA ALA A 44 2.70 -19.87 17.33
C ALA A 44 2.43 -20.97 16.30
N ALA A 45 1.76 -22.05 16.71
CA ALA A 45 1.33 -23.12 15.81
C ALA A 45 0.37 -22.60 14.73
N ILE A 46 -0.66 -21.82 15.11
CA ILE A 46 -1.57 -21.18 14.13
C ILE A 46 -0.78 -20.32 13.14
N GLN A 47 0.14 -19.48 13.62
CA GLN A 47 0.91 -18.57 12.76
C GLN A 47 1.81 -19.34 11.78
N LEU A 48 2.42 -20.44 12.24
CA LEU A 48 3.20 -21.34 11.39
C LEU A 48 2.30 -22.03 10.35
N SER A 49 1.17 -22.61 10.77
CA SER A 49 0.20 -23.26 9.88
C SER A 49 -0.35 -22.31 8.83
N MET A 50 -0.69 -21.07 9.20
CA MET A 50 -1.13 -20.04 8.26
C MET A 50 -0.03 -19.70 7.24
N THR A 51 1.22 -19.60 7.69
CA THR A 51 2.36 -19.32 6.80
C THR A 51 2.53 -20.43 5.76
N LEU A 52 2.48 -21.70 6.19
CA LEU A 52 2.55 -22.85 5.30
C LEU A 52 1.35 -22.92 4.33
N LEU A 53 0.14 -22.65 4.83
CA LEU A 53 -1.08 -22.62 4.02
C LEU A 53 -1.02 -21.54 2.92
N LEU A 54 -0.57 -20.33 3.25
CA LEU A 54 -0.46 -19.23 2.29
C LEU A 54 0.58 -19.51 1.21
N ILE A 55 1.71 -20.13 1.57
CA ILE A 55 2.70 -20.60 0.60
C ILE A 55 2.11 -21.69 -0.29
N LEU A 56 1.39 -22.66 0.29
CA LEU A 56 0.73 -23.72 -0.47
C LEU A 56 -0.27 -23.14 -1.48
N ILE A 57 -1.11 -22.19 -1.05
CA ILE A 57 -2.05 -21.49 -1.94
C ILE A 57 -1.29 -20.77 -3.07
N GLY A 58 -0.20 -20.07 -2.76
CA GLY A 58 0.62 -19.39 -3.76
C GLY A 58 1.26 -20.36 -4.77
N VAL A 59 1.73 -21.53 -4.31
CA VAL A 59 2.23 -22.58 -5.21
C VAL A 59 1.10 -23.14 -6.07
N LEU A 60 -0.06 -23.42 -5.50
CA LEU A 60 -1.24 -23.89 -6.24
C LEU A 60 -1.69 -22.87 -7.30
N PHE A 61 -1.58 -21.57 -7.01
CA PHE A 61 -1.80 -20.49 -7.98
C PHE A 61 -0.80 -20.57 -9.13
N VAL A 62 0.50 -20.64 -8.85
CA VAL A 62 1.52 -20.78 -9.90
C VAL A 62 1.31 -22.04 -10.76
N VAL A 63 0.81 -23.14 -10.17
CA VAL A 63 0.49 -24.38 -10.89
C VAL A 63 -0.68 -24.19 -11.85
N ASN A 64 -1.80 -23.64 -11.36
CA ASN A 64 -3.09 -23.68 -12.05
C ASN A 64 -3.43 -22.42 -12.86
N ILE A 65 -2.76 -21.29 -12.58
CA ILE A 65 -3.05 -20.02 -13.24
C ILE A 65 -2.40 -19.98 -14.65
N PRO A 66 -3.12 -19.44 -15.67
CA PRO A 66 -2.57 -19.28 -17.00
C PRO A 66 -1.22 -18.54 -17.03
N TRP A 67 -0.36 -18.91 -17.97
CA TRP A 67 1.04 -18.45 -18.02
C TRP A 67 1.18 -16.91 -18.01
N TYR A 68 0.24 -16.18 -18.60
CA TYR A 68 0.26 -14.72 -18.70
C TYR A 68 -0.09 -14.02 -17.38
N LEU A 69 -0.60 -14.72 -16.37
CA LEU A 69 -0.87 -14.22 -15.02
C LEU A 69 0.17 -14.71 -13.99
N LEU A 70 1.17 -15.48 -14.42
CA LEU A 70 2.25 -15.95 -13.54
C LEU A 70 2.98 -14.82 -12.81
N PRO A 71 3.25 -13.64 -13.42
CA PRO A 71 3.91 -12.54 -12.69
C PRO A 71 3.17 -12.12 -11.42
N ILE A 72 1.83 -12.08 -11.46
CA ILE A 72 0.99 -11.74 -10.31
C ILE A 72 1.11 -12.83 -9.22
N CYS A 73 1.13 -14.10 -9.64
CA CYS A 73 1.28 -15.23 -8.74
C CYS A 73 2.66 -15.25 -8.06
N TRP A 74 3.71 -14.90 -8.80
CA TRP A 74 5.07 -14.79 -8.26
C TRP A 74 5.18 -13.68 -7.22
N ILE A 75 4.53 -12.53 -7.46
CA ILE A 75 4.46 -11.43 -6.49
C ILE A 75 3.72 -11.87 -5.22
N PHE A 76 2.56 -12.53 -5.37
CA PHE A 76 1.81 -13.07 -4.23
C PHE A 76 2.65 -14.06 -3.41
N LEU A 77 3.29 -15.02 -4.07
CA LEU A 77 4.13 -16.02 -3.41
C LEU A 77 5.37 -15.37 -2.77
N GLY A 78 5.91 -14.30 -3.37
CA GLY A 78 6.97 -13.48 -2.79
C GLY A 78 6.55 -12.77 -1.49
N PHE A 79 5.33 -12.23 -1.43
CA PHE A 79 4.79 -11.66 -0.19
C PHE A 79 4.63 -12.73 0.90
N CYS A 80 4.06 -13.89 0.55
CA CYS A 80 3.93 -15.03 1.47
C CYS A 80 5.28 -15.52 1.99
N ALA A 81 6.32 -15.51 1.14
CA ALA A 81 7.68 -15.90 1.51
C ALA A 81 8.30 -14.96 2.57
N CYS A 82 7.89 -13.68 2.66
CA CYS A 82 8.30 -12.80 3.76
C CYS A 82 7.83 -13.29 5.14
N ARG A 83 6.75 -14.09 5.22
CA ARG A 83 6.33 -14.71 6.49
C ARG A 83 7.30 -15.76 6.99
N LEU A 84 8.02 -16.44 6.10
CA LEU A 84 9.07 -17.38 6.51
C LEU A 84 10.19 -16.66 7.24
N VAL A 85 10.62 -15.50 6.74
CA VAL A 85 11.58 -14.62 7.44
C VAL A 85 11.02 -14.21 8.80
N SER A 86 9.72 -13.92 8.88
CA SER A 86 9.07 -13.52 10.14
C SER A 86 9.05 -14.62 11.20
N VAL A 87 8.68 -15.83 10.80
CA VAL A 87 8.70 -17.00 11.68
C VAL A 87 10.13 -17.31 12.12
N ALA A 88 11.07 -17.32 11.16
CA ALA A 88 12.49 -17.50 11.46
C ALA A 88 13.01 -16.41 12.41
N TYR A 89 12.58 -15.16 12.24
CA TYR A 89 12.95 -14.07 13.13
C TYR A 89 12.53 -14.36 14.57
N GLY A 90 11.28 -14.74 14.83
CA GLY A 90 10.81 -15.08 16.18
C GLY A 90 11.51 -16.32 16.76
N CYS A 91 11.86 -17.28 15.89
CA CYS A 91 12.62 -18.46 16.28
C CYS A 91 14.06 -18.12 16.66
N SER A 92 14.68 -17.14 15.98
CA SER A 92 16.05 -16.70 16.23
C SER A 92 16.23 -16.11 17.64
N THR A 93 15.19 -15.47 18.17
CA THR A 93 15.17 -14.88 19.52
C THR A 93 14.63 -15.82 20.59
N ASN A 94 14.32 -17.09 20.25
CA ASN A 94 13.69 -18.05 21.15
C ASN A 94 12.34 -17.57 21.74
N GLN A 95 11.65 -16.67 21.03
CA GLN A 95 10.39 -16.07 21.46
C GLN A 95 9.17 -16.61 20.69
N PHE A 96 9.38 -17.39 19.62
CA PHE A 96 8.27 -17.92 18.82
C PHE A 96 7.50 -19.01 19.57
N PHE A 97 8.14 -20.13 19.90
CA PHE A 97 7.61 -21.11 20.86
C PHE A 97 8.10 -20.81 22.28
N ASN A 98 7.26 -21.14 23.27
CA ASN A 98 7.56 -20.92 24.67
C ASN A 98 8.56 -21.97 25.19
N VAL A 99 9.80 -21.55 25.37
CA VAL A 99 10.92 -22.41 25.79
C VAL A 99 10.74 -22.96 27.23
N LYS A 100 9.86 -22.37 28.05
CA LYS A 100 9.54 -22.92 29.38
C LYS A 100 8.69 -24.20 29.30
N THR A 101 8.01 -24.41 28.17
CA THR A 101 7.05 -25.51 27.97
C THR A 101 7.45 -26.46 26.84
N LEU A 102 8.20 -25.97 25.85
CA LEU A 102 8.70 -26.71 24.71
C LEU A 102 10.22 -26.58 24.65
N PRO A 103 10.94 -27.59 24.11
CA PRO A 103 12.39 -27.55 24.08
C PRO A 103 12.92 -26.51 23.08
N GLU A 104 14.06 -25.88 23.41
CA GLU A 104 14.68 -24.82 22.60
C GLU A 104 15.00 -25.26 21.16
N TRP A 105 15.38 -26.53 20.97
CA TRP A 105 15.71 -27.07 19.65
C TRP A 105 14.54 -26.96 18.66
N LEU A 106 13.30 -26.88 19.14
CA LEU A 106 12.13 -26.72 18.27
C LEU A 106 12.13 -25.37 17.53
N ASN A 107 12.46 -24.28 18.23
CA ASN A 107 12.64 -22.97 17.59
C ASN A 107 13.79 -23.03 16.57
N GLN A 108 14.89 -23.73 16.89
CA GLN A 108 16.01 -23.87 15.98
C GLN A 108 15.63 -24.62 14.69
N LEU A 109 14.90 -25.73 14.82
CA LEU A 109 14.43 -26.53 13.70
C LEU A 109 13.45 -25.75 12.82
N VAL A 110 12.44 -25.11 13.41
CA VAL A 110 11.42 -24.35 12.67
C VAL A 110 12.04 -23.16 11.95
N GLY A 111 12.95 -22.44 12.61
CA GLY A 111 13.67 -21.33 12.00
C GLY A 111 14.56 -21.78 10.83
N LEU A 112 15.28 -22.89 10.98
CA LEU A 112 16.09 -23.47 9.91
C LEU A 112 15.22 -23.83 8.70
N VAL A 113 14.15 -24.60 8.91
CA VAL A 113 13.24 -25.04 7.84
C VAL A 113 12.61 -23.85 7.10
N CYS A 114 12.24 -22.78 7.80
CA CYS A 114 11.67 -21.59 7.17
C CYS A 114 12.70 -20.84 6.29
N MET A 115 13.99 -20.89 6.61
CA MET A 115 15.01 -20.16 5.87
C MET A 115 15.59 -20.93 4.68
N LEU A 116 15.41 -22.26 4.62
CA LEU A 116 15.89 -23.08 3.50
C LEU A 116 15.37 -22.61 2.13
N PRO A 117 14.05 -22.38 1.92
CA PRO A 117 13.53 -21.92 0.63
C PRO A 117 13.98 -20.52 0.22
N LEU A 118 14.54 -19.75 1.16
CA LEU A 118 15.03 -18.39 0.93
C LEU A 118 16.54 -18.32 0.72
N LEU A 119 17.25 -19.44 0.89
CA LEU A 119 18.71 -19.53 0.83
C LEU A 119 19.43 -18.65 1.86
N TYR A 120 18.84 -18.48 3.04
CA TYR A 120 19.49 -17.77 4.15
C TYR A 120 20.00 -18.74 5.23
N PRO A 121 21.24 -18.57 5.72
CA PRO A 121 21.75 -19.35 6.85
C PRO A 121 21.13 -18.87 8.16
N PHE A 122 20.21 -19.67 8.72
CA PHE A 122 19.43 -19.32 9.91
C PHE A 122 20.27 -18.88 11.12
N GLU A 123 21.42 -19.53 11.37
CA GLU A 123 22.27 -19.16 12.51
C GLU A 123 22.94 -17.80 12.30
N ASN A 124 23.34 -17.45 11.08
CA ASN A 124 23.94 -16.13 10.81
C ASN A 124 22.92 -15.00 11.02
N VAL A 125 21.62 -15.27 10.81
CA VAL A 125 20.52 -14.34 11.09
C VAL A 125 20.36 -14.04 12.59
N LYS A 126 20.73 -14.97 13.50
CA LYS A 126 20.77 -14.69 14.95
C LYS A 126 21.82 -13.62 15.29
N TYR A 127 23.02 -13.72 14.69
CA TYR A 127 24.17 -12.90 15.08
C TYR A 127 24.10 -11.45 14.57
N LEU A 128 23.40 -11.19 13.47
CA LEU A 128 23.21 -9.82 12.94
C LEU A 128 22.47 -8.87 13.89
N LYS A 129 21.90 -9.35 15.00
CA LYS A 129 21.12 -8.55 15.96
C LYS A 129 21.78 -8.33 17.30
N THR A 130 22.72 -9.18 17.72
CA THR A 130 23.27 -9.17 19.07
C THR A 130 24.38 -8.15 19.30
N TYR A 131 24.72 -7.32 18.31
CA TYR A 131 25.78 -6.33 18.44
C TYR A 131 25.27 -4.91 18.70
N PRO A 132 25.53 -4.35 19.89
CA PRO A 132 25.68 -2.91 20.08
C PRO A 132 26.92 -2.43 19.30
N GLN A 133 26.93 -1.15 18.96
CA GLN A 133 27.89 -0.46 18.09
C GLN A 133 29.36 -0.36 18.59
N GLU A 134 29.89 -1.39 19.25
CA GLU A 134 31.24 -1.36 19.83
C GLU A 134 32.03 -2.64 19.51
N SER A 135 32.43 -2.85 18.25
CA SER A 135 33.75 -3.44 17.95
C SER A 135 34.11 -3.31 16.46
N SER A 136 35.41 -3.17 16.21
CA SER A 136 36.06 -2.91 14.93
C SER A 136 35.79 -3.96 13.83
N GLN A 137 35.08 -3.54 12.76
CA GLN A 137 34.77 -4.21 11.46
C GLN A 137 33.65 -5.29 11.49
N PRO A 138 32.66 -5.26 10.57
CA PRO A 138 32.78 -4.96 9.13
C PRO A 138 31.99 -3.71 8.68
N HIS A 139 32.61 -2.53 8.81
CA HIS A 139 32.01 -1.23 8.47
C HIS A 139 31.76 -1.08 6.95
N PHE A 140 32.56 -1.76 6.13
CA PHE A 140 32.50 -1.63 4.67
C PHE A 140 31.26 -2.28 4.05
N MET A 141 30.92 -3.52 4.43
CA MET A 141 29.83 -4.29 3.81
C MET A 141 28.45 -3.74 4.19
N PHE A 142 28.26 -3.38 5.46
CA PHE A 142 27.05 -2.69 5.91
C PHE A 142 26.95 -1.29 5.27
N GLY A 143 28.07 -0.57 5.16
CA GLY A 143 28.13 0.70 4.43
C GLY A 143 27.79 0.57 2.94
N ALA A 144 28.22 -0.51 2.28
CA ALA A 144 27.89 -0.80 0.89
C ALA A 144 26.40 -1.12 0.72
N MET A 145 25.80 -1.91 1.62
CA MET A 145 24.37 -2.18 1.63
C MET A 145 23.54 -0.90 1.81
N LEU A 146 23.94 -0.02 2.73
CA LEU A 146 23.28 1.29 2.91
C LEU A 146 23.45 2.21 1.70
N LYS A 147 24.61 2.21 1.04
CA LYS A 147 24.82 2.94 -0.23
C LYS A 147 23.94 2.39 -1.33
N LEU A 148 23.81 1.06 -1.43
CA LEU A 148 22.97 0.39 -2.41
C LEU A 148 21.48 0.74 -2.21
N ALA A 149 21.00 0.71 -0.96
CA ALA A 149 19.64 1.11 -0.59
C ALA A 149 19.32 2.58 -0.95
N LYS A 150 20.34 3.45 -0.93
CA LYS A 150 20.25 4.87 -1.32
C LYS A 150 20.36 5.10 -2.83
N SER A 151 20.77 4.09 -3.60
CA SER A 151 21.00 4.19 -5.04
C SER A 151 19.76 3.81 -5.87
N PRO A 152 19.75 4.07 -7.18
CA PRO A 152 18.74 3.52 -8.10
C PRO A 152 18.68 1.98 -8.10
N LEU A 153 19.75 1.31 -7.66
CA LEU A 153 19.89 -0.15 -7.58
C LEU A 153 19.41 -0.74 -6.24
N TRP A 154 18.62 0.01 -5.47
CA TRP A 154 18.09 -0.41 -4.17
C TRP A 154 17.36 -1.76 -4.18
N PHE A 155 16.80 -2.18 -5.32
CA PHE A 155 16.10 -3.46 -5.44
C PHE A 155 17.02 -4.69 -5.37
N PHE A 156 18.34 -4.49 -5.38
CA PHE A 156 19.35 -5.53 -5.12
C PHE A 156 19.73 -5.65 -3.63
N THR A 157 19.22 -4.79 -2.74
CA THR A 157 19.68 -4.74 -1.34
C THR A 157 19.51 -6.07 -0.62
N SER A 158 18.35 -6.72 -0.75
CA SER A 158 18.13 -8.03 -0.11
C SER A 158 18.92 -9.16 -0.78
N ILE A 159 19.22 -9.08 -2.07
CA ILE A 159 20.08 -10.07 -2.75
C ILE A 159 21.50 -9.94 -2.21
N TRP A 160 21.99 -8.69 -2.07
CA TRP A 160 23.29 -8.41 -1.49
C TRP A 160 23.38 -8.89 -0.04
N GLU A 161 22.36 -8.63 0.78
CA GLU A 161 22.26 -9.14 2.15
C GLU A 161 22.33 -10.67 2.19
N CYS A 162 21.57 -11.36 1.34
CA CYS A 162 21.62 -12.82 1.22
C CYS A 162 23.04 -13.31 0.90
N ILE A 163 23.72 -12.71 -0.09
CA ILE A 163 25.10 -13.05 -0.44
C ILE A 163 26.04 -12.83 0.75
N VAL A 164 25.95 -11.68 1.41
CA VAL A 164 26.79 -11.32 2.57
C VAL A 164 26.59 -12.35 3.69
N THR A 165 25.35 -12.73 4.00
CA THR A 165 25.05 -13.71 5.06
C THR A 165 25.57 -15.11 4.75
N ASN A 166 25.69 -15.47 3.47
CA ASN A 166 26.23 -16.76 3.03
C ASN A 166 27.77 -16.78 2.99
N ILE A 167 28.42 -15.64 2.75
CA ILE A 167 29.88 -15.54 2.64
C ILE A 167 30.53 -15.26 4.00
N TYR A 168 29.90 -14.42 4.83
CA TYR A 168 30.51 -13.95 6.06
C TYR A 168 30.05 -14.74 7.28
N PHE A 169 31.02 -15.33 7.97
CA PHE A 169 30.84 -16.03 9.24
C PHE A 169 31.54 -15.24 10.35
N ASP A 170 30.77 -14.59 11.22
CA ASP A 170 31.35 -14.05 12.47
C ASP A 170 31.90 -15.22 13.31
N THR A 171 33.11 -15.09 13.83
CA THR A 171 33.76 -16.12 14.66
C THR A 171 33.27 -16.13 16.10
N LYS A 172 32.48 -15.15 16.53
CA LYS A 172 31.84 -15.15 17.85
C LYS A 172 30.55 -15.99 17.82
N GLY A 173 30.45 -17.00 18.68
CA GLY A 173 29.27 -17.87 18.82
C GLY A 173 29.53 -19.37 18.69
N ASN A 174 28.45 -20.17 18.61
CA ASN A 174 28.54 -21.62 18.45
C ASN A 174 28.88 -22.01 16.99
N THR A 175 30.17 -22.16 16.70
CA THR A 175 30.72 -22.50 15.38
C THR A 175 30.13 -23.79 14.80
N PHE A 176 29.79 -24.77 15.64
CA PHE A 176 29.24 -26.05 15.19
C PHE A 176 27.86 -25.91 14.54
N ASN A 177 26.97 -25.10 15.14
CA ASN A 177 25.64 -24.84 14.60
C ASN A 177 25.69 -24.06 13.28
N LYS A 178 26.64 -23.12 13.17
CA LYS A 178 26.86 -22.34 11.94
C LYS A 178 27.27 -23.24 10.77
N ILE A 179 28.30 -24.08 10.98
CA ILE A 179 28.78 -25.01 9.96
C ILE A 179 27.67 -25.97 9.56
N THR A 180 26.98 -26.56 10.54
CA THR A 180 25.89 -27.51 10.28
C THR A 180 24.79 -26.86 9.43
N ASN A 181 24.32 -25.67 9.79
CA ASN A 181 23.25 -25.00 9.04
C ASN A 181 23.67 -24.58 7.64
N SER A 182 24.92 -24.15 7.44
CA SER A 182 25.43 -23.85 6.10
C SER A 182 25.57 -25.09 5.23
N ILE A 183 26.02 -26.22 5.78
CA ILE A 183 26.06 -27.50 5.07
C ILE A 183 24.65 -27.92 4.66
N VAL A 184 23.69 -27.87 5.60
CA VAL A 184 22.28 -28.22 5.32
C VAL A 184 21.71 -27.31 4.23
N LEU A 185 22.00 -26.01 4.26
CA LEU A 185 21.55 -25.06 3.25
C LEU A 185 22.10 -25.38 1.86
N ILE A 186 23.40 -25.65 1.75
CA ILE A 186 24.07 -25.97 0.47
C ILE A 186 23.55 -27.31 -0.08
N LEU A 187 23.39 -28.32 0.78
CA LEU A 187 22.83 -29.61 0.39
C LEU A 187 21.38 -29.46 -0.08
N PHE A 188 20.57 -28.70 0.64
CA PHE A 188 19.21 -28.38 0.24
C PHE A 188 19.18 -27.67 -1.12
N ALA A 189 19.95 -26.60 -1.29
CA ALA A 189 19.99 -25.84 -2.54
C ALA A 189 20.43 -26.70 -3.73
N SER A 190 21.45 -27.53 -3.54
CA SER A 190 21.97 -28.42 -4.59
C SER A 190 20.96 -29.50 -4.96
N PHE A 191 20.39 -30.19 -3.96
CA PHE A 191 19.41 -31.25 -4.17
C PHE A 191 18.12 -30.70 -4.79
N PHE A 192 17.58 -29.61 -4.23
CA PHE A 192 16.35 -28.99 -4.70
C PHE A 192 16.47 -28.47 -6.13
N THR A 193 17.57 -27.79 -6.45
CA THR A 193 17.83 -27.29 -7.81
C THR A 193 17.96 -28.44 -8.80
N TYR A 194 18.73 -29.48 -8.46
CA TYR A 194 18.86 -30.68 -9.28
C TYR A 194 17.50 -31.36 -9.50
N PHE A 195 16.72 -31.56 -8.44
CA PHE A 195 15.41 -32.20 -8.49
C PHE A 195 14.43 -31.43 -9.39
N MET A 196 14.34 -30.10 -9.23
CA MET A 196 13.47 -29.25 -10.05
C MET A 196 13.83 -29.31 -11.54
N VAL A 197 15.13 -29.25 -11.85
CA VAL A 197 15.63 -29.31 -13.23
C VAL A 197 15.44 -30.71 -13.82
N TRP A 198 15.68 -31.77 -13.04
CA TRP A 198 15.54 -33.15 -13.48
C TRP A 198 14.09 -33.50 -13.87
N PHE A 199 13.12 -33.13 -13.03
CA PHE A 199 11.72 -33.50 -13.27
C PHE A 199 10.96 -32.56 -14.21
N GLY A 200 11.36 -31.29 -14.30
CA GLY A 200 10.57 -30.29 -15.03
C GLY A 200 11.38 -29.31 -15.87
N GLY A 201 12.69 -29.53 -16.01
CA GLY A 201 13.59 -28.65 -16.75
C GLY A 201 13.79 -27.29 -16.08
N PHE A 202 14.58 -26.44 -16.74
CA PHE A 202 14.91 -25.10 -16.23
C PHE A 202 13.68 -24.21 -16.07
N TRP A 203 12.65 -24.39 -16.91
CA TRP A 203 11.40 -23.65 -16.78
C TRP A 203 10.66 -23.94 -15.48
N THR A 204 10.71 -25.18 -14.98
CA THR A 204 10.10 -25.53 -13.68
C THR A 204 10.85 -24.86 -12.54
N LEU A 205 12.19 -24.91 -12.55
CA LEU A 205 13.02 -24.17 -11.59
C LEU A 205 12.70 -22.66 -11.62
N PHE A 206 12.57 -22.08 -12.82
CA PHE A 206 12.25 -20.66 -12.96
C PHE A 206 10.84 -20.32 -12.45
N LYS A 207 9.84 -21.04 -12.96
CA LYS A 207 8.42 -20.81 -12.70
C LYS A 207 8.06 -20.98 -11.23
N TYR A 208 8.56 -22.03 -10.58
CA TYR A 208 8.14 -22.39 -9.21
C TYR A 208 9.10 -21.90 -8.13
N TYR A 209 10.31 -21.47 -8.47
CA TYR A 209 11.30 -21.08 -7.47
C TYR A 209 12.00 -19.75 -7.78
N LEU A 210 12.73 -19.62 -8.88
CA LEU A 210 13.56 -18.41 -9.12
C LEU A 210 12.70 -17.15 -9.22
N ALA A 211 11.59 -17.17 -9.97
CA ALA A 211 10.75 -15.99 -10.14
C ALA A 211 10.03 -15.57 -8.84
N PRO A 212 9.42 -16.49 -8.06
CA PRO A 212 8.95 -16.18 -6.71
C PRO A 212 10.04 -15.67 -5.76
N LEU A 213 11.24 -16.25 -5.80
CA LEU A 213 12.38 -15.84 -4.96
C LEU A 213 12.85 -14.43 -5.33
N MET A 214 12.89 -14.08 -6.62
CA MET A 214 13.14 -12.73 -7.08
C MET A 214 12.08 -11.74 -6.60
N ALA A 215 10.80 -12.12 -6.64
CA ALA A 215 9.71 -11.30 -6.13
C ALA A 215 9.86 -11.06 -4.61
N PHE A 216 10.20 -12.11 -3.84
CA PHE A 216 10.53 -12.00 -2.42
C PHE A 216 11.66 -10.99 -2.18
N HIS A 217 12.77 -11.08 -2.91
CA HIS A 217 13.89 -10.15 -2.74
C HIS A 217 13.55 -8.72 -3.13
N LEU A 218 12.72 -8.53 -4.16
CA LEU A 218 12.21 -7.21 -4.53
C LEU A 218 11.38 -6.62 -3.38
N ILE A 219 10.42 -7.39 -2.85
CA ILE A 219 9.57 -6.98 -1.73
C ILE A 219 10.41 -6.68 -0.49
N ASN A 220 11.34 -7.56 -0.12
CA ASN A 220 12.19 -7.36 1.04
C ASN A 220 13.10 -6.12 0.87
N SER A 221 13.62 -5.88 -0.34
CA SER A 221 14.39 -4.67 -0.64
C SER A 221 13.55 -3.39 -0.56
N ILE A 222 12.27 -3.44 -0.95
CA ILE A 222 11.32 -2.32 -0.76
C ILE A 222 11.24 -2.00 0.73
N MET A 223 11.04 -3.02 1.56
CA MET A 223 10.91 -2.83 3.00
C MET A 223 12.20 -2.29 3.64
N MET A 224 13.37 -2.79 3.22
CA MET A 224 14.66 -2.26 3.67
C MET A 224 14.85 -0.78 3.28
N LYS A 225 14.43 -0.39 2.06
CA LYS A 225 14.49 1.01 1.61
C LYS A 225 13.56 1.92 2.40
N MET A 226 12.35 1.44 2.69
CA MET A 226 11.38 2.15 3.55
C MET A 226 11.98 2.40 4.95
N ASN A 227 12.60 1.38 5.54
CA ASN A 227 13.29 1.50 6.83
C ASN A 227 14.43 2.55 6.80
N GLU A 228 15.18 2.67 5.71
CA GLU A 228 16.25 3.68 5.60
C GLU A 228 15.72 5.10 5.35
N ALA A 229 14.63 5.26 4.60
CA ALA A 229 14.00 6.57 4.37
C ALA A 229 13.53 7.21 5.69
N ASN A 230 13.04 6.40 6.64
CA ASN A 230 12.64 6.86 7.97
C ASN A 230 13.82 7.43 8.77
N LYS A 231 15.04 6.87 8.65
CA LYS A 231 16.21 7.37 9.37
C LYS A 231 16.64 8.78 8.97
N LYS A 232 16.32 9.24 7.76
CA LYS A 232 16.73 10.57 7.26
C LYS A 232 15.94 11.73 7.88
N LYS A 233 14.77 11.48 8.49
CA LYS A 233 13.90 12.52 9.08
C LYS A 233 14.34 13.03 10.47
N GLY A 234 15.53 12.67 10.94
CA GLY A 234 16.01 13.10 12.28
C GLY A 234 15.30 12.42 13.46
N GLU A 235 14.33 11.54 13.19
CA GLU A 235 13.73 10.67 14.19
C GLU A 235 14.70 9.54 14.52
N GLU A 236 15.21 9.50 15.75
CA GLU A 236 15.95 8.35 16.31
C GLU A 236 15.06 7.09 16.27
N PHE A 237 15.02 6.39 15.14
CA PHE A 237 14.45 5.04 14.98
C PHE A 237 13.12 4.79 15.75
N THR A 238 12.14 5.70 15.66
CA THR A 238 10.84 5.59 16.37
C THR A 238 9.65 5.18 15.51
N GLY A 239 9.69 5.38 14.19
CA GLY A 239 8.51 5.21 13.32
C GLY A 239 8.41 3.83 12.65
N VAL A 240 7.36 3.07 12.96
CA VAL A 240 6.97 1.85 12.24
C VAL A 240 6.14 2.23 11.02
N VAL A 241 6.49 1.71 9.85
CA VAL A 241 5.63 1.84 8.67
C VAL A 241 4.52 0.80 8.76
N SER A 242 3.28 1.23 8.96
CA SER A 242 2.12 0.33 8.96
C SER A 242 1.72 0.02 7.52
N LEU A 243 1.85 -1.25 7.12
CA LEU A 243 1.49 -1.71 5.78
C LEU A 243 -0.04 -1.85 5.63
N PRO A 244 -0.60 -1.84 4.40
CA PRO A 244 -2.00 -2.14 4.19
C PRO A 244 -2.32 -3.52 4.78
N LEU A 245 -3.51 -3.67 5.38
CA LEU A 245 -3.92 -4.90 6.07
C LEU A 245 -3.63 -6.17 5.28
N ILE A 246 -3.84 -6.16 3.96
CA ILE A 246 -3.56 -7.31 3.10
C ILE A 246 -2.06 -7.60 2.98
N ILE A 247 -1.22 -6.57 2.83
CA ILE A 247 0.23 -6.76 2.73
C ILE A 247 0.77 -7.19 4.09
N GLU A 248 0.28 -6.61 5.18
CA GLU A 248 0.67 -7.02 6.53
C GLU A 248 0.23 -8.46 6.83
N PHE A 249 -0.99 -8.84 6.43
CA PHE A 249 -1.47 -10.22 6.51
C PHE A 249 -0.59 -11.17 5.69
N LEU A 250 -0.22 -10.79 4.46
CA LEU A 250 0.57 -11.65 3.59
C LEU A 250 2.04 -11.72 3.98
N THR A 251 2.63 -10.67 4.55
CA THR A 251 4.07 -10.60 4.85
C THR A 251 4.41 -10.84 6.31
N SER A 252 3.50 -10.52 7.23
CA SER A 252 3.79 -10.46 8.67
C SER A 252 4.97 -9.53 8.99
N TYR A 253 5.23 -8.51 8.16
CA TYR A 253 6.48 -7.75 8.21
C TYR A 253 6.57 -6.82 9.43
N SER A 254 5.48 -6.12 9.80
CA SER A 254 5.49 -5.25 10.98
C SER A 254 5.81 -6.07 12.24
N LEU A 255 5.38 -7.33 12.29
CA LEU A 255 5.62 -8.24 13.41
C LEU A 255 7.13 -8.50 13.71
N ASN A 256 8.10 -8.09 12.88
CA ASN A 256 9.54 -8.32 13.19
C ASN A 256 10.38 -7.06 13.38
N ASN A 257 9.82 -5.86 13.29
CA ASN A 257 10.61 -4.64 13.30
C ASN A 257 9.94 -3.49 14.07
N TYR A 258 9.55 -3.75 15.32
CA TYR A 258 9.33 -2.67 16.28
C TYR A 258 10.56 -2.58 17.19
N LYS A 259 11.48 -1.65 16.90
CA LYS A 259 12.30 -1.09 17.97
C LYS A 259 11.56 0.13 18.50
N ILE A 260 11.39 0.18 19.81
CA ILE A 260 10.83 1.34 20.50
C ILE A 260 11.97 2.30 20.75
N ALA A 261 11.78 3.57 20.43
CA ALA A 261 12.54 4.64 21.05
C ALA A 261 11.62 5.47 21.93
N PHE A 262 12.06 5.67 23.16
CA PHE A 262 11.35 6.47 24.16
C PHE A 262 11.87 7.91 24.06
N LYS A 263 10.98 8.88 23.78
CA LYS A 263 11.30 10.31 23.94
C LYS A 263 10.96 10.70 25.38
N TRP A 264 12.00 10.75 26.21
CA TRP A 264 11.92 11.13 27.62
C TRP A 264 11.81 12.65 27.77
N TYR A 265 10.90 13.14 28.61
CA TYR A 265 10.91 14.53 29.05
C TYR A 265 11.99 14.72 30.13
N GLY A 266 12.89 15.65 29.89
CA GLY A 266 13.92 16.02 30.87
C GLY A 266 13.34 16.85 32.00
N HIS A 267 13.42 16.31 33.22
CA HIS A 267 14.04 17.05 34.32
C HIS A 267 14.64 16.17 35.44
N PHE A 268 14.48 14.83 35.42
CA PHE A 268 14.81 13.98 36.58
C PHE A 268 15.70 12.73 36.37
N TYR A 269 16.33 12.51 35.21
CA TYR A 269 17.24 11.36 35.03
C TYR A 269 18.69 11.83 34.88
N LYS A 270 19.46 11.74 35.98
CA LYS A 270 20.84 12.22 36.06
C LYS A 270 21.89 11.29 35.43
N THR A 271 21.54 10.13 34.86
CA THR A 271 22.51 9.24 34.22
C THR A 271 21.94 8.55 32.96
N ILE A 272 22.60 8.77 31.83
CA ILE A 272 22.34 8.14 30.52
C ILE A 272 22.31 6.61 30.62
N GLU A 273 23.10 6.05 31.53
CA GLU A 273 23.29 4.61 31.74
C GLU A 273 22.03 3.86 32.21
N VAL A 274 21.18 4.49 33.02
CA VAL A 274 19.95 3.86 33.56
C VAL A 274 18.86 3.80 32.49
N LYS A 275 18.74 4.86 31.67
CA LYS A 275 17.83 4.92 30.52
C LYS A 275 18.14 3.81 29.52
N ASP A 276 19.41 3.64 29.16
CA ASP A 276 19.82 2.65 28.16
C ASP A 276 19.67 1.21 28.69
N GLN A 277 19.93 0.98 29.99
CA GLN A 277 19.69 -0.32 30.61
C GLN A 277 18.20 -0.70 30.64
N LEU A 278 17.32 0.26 30.92
CA LEU A 278 15.87 0.02 30.93
C LEU A 278 15.33 -0.25 29.52
N LEU A 279 15.76 0.54 28.53
CA LEU A 279 15.40 0.35 27.12
C LEU A 279 15.84 -1.03 26.63
N CYS A 280 17.07 -1.43 26.98
CA CYS A 280 17.61 -2.73 26.63
C CYS A 280 16.78 -3.86 27.28
N LYS A 281 16.45 -3.75 28.57
CA LYS A 281 15.63 -4.75 29.30
C LYS A 281 14.18 -4.83 28.80
N LEU A 282 13.50 -3.71 28.57
CA LEU A 282 12.14 -3.68 28.01
C LEU A 282 12.09 -4.21 26.58
N SER A 283 13.11 -3.88 25.76
CA SER A 283 13.22 -4.41 24.40
C SER A 283 13.52 -5.92 24.35
N ALA A 284 14.11 -6.47 25.41
CA ALA A 284 14.35 -7.90 25.57
C ALA A 284 13.11 -8.64 26.14
N ALA A 285 12.36 -7.99 27.04
CA ALA A 285 11.19 -8.55 27.72
C ALA A 285 9.90 -8.50 26.90
N VAL A 286 9.74 -7.50 26.02
CA VAL A 286 8.58 -7.36 25.15
C VAL A 286 8.92 -7.85 23.74
N PRO A 287 8.23 -8.88 23.21
CA PRO A 287 8.30 -9.20 21.80
C PRO A 287 7.96 -7.96 20.98
N GLN A 288 8.78 -7.63 19.98
CA GLN A 288 8.58 -6.44 19.14
C GLN A 288 7.13 -6.34 18.61
N THR A 289 6.50 -7.48 18.34
CA THR A 289 5.09 -7.64 17.92
C THR A 289 4.02 -7.13 18.87
N LYS A 290 4.30 -7.01 20.17
CA LYS A 290 3.29 -6.92 21.23
C LYS A 290 3.24 -5.56 21.94
N TRP A 291 4.04 -4.60 21.47
CA TRP A 291 4.25 -3.33 22.18
C TRP A 291 2.98 -2.54 22.47
N ARG A 292 2.02 -2.45 21.52
CA ARG A 292 0.75 -1.75 21.78
C ARG A 292 -0.07 -2.39 22.90
N GLU A 293 -0.02 -3.72 23.01
CA GLU A 293 -0.63 -4.45 24.11
C GLU A 293 0.18 -4.26 25.40
N SER A 294 1.51 -4.18 25.32
CA SER A 294 2.39 -3.89 26.47
C SER A 294 2.18 -2.51 27.04
N VAL A 295 2.01 -1.50 26.19
CA VAL A 295 1.66 -0.14 26.60
C VAL A 295 0.30 -0.15 27.28
N LYS A 296 -0.73 -0.81 26.72
CA LYS A 296 -2.05 -0.93 27.37
C LYS A 296 -1.99 -1.63 28.72
N VAL A 297 -1.26 -2.75 28.83
CA VAL A 297 -1.10 -3.49 30.10
C VAL A 297 -0.38 -2.64 31.14
N LEU A 298 0.64 -1.87 30.72
CA LEU A 298 1.32 -0.94 31.60
C LEU A 298 0.43 0.26 31.96
N GLU A 299 -0.38 0.78 31.04
CA GLU A 299 -1.35 1.86 31.28
C GLU A 299 -2.45 1.43 32.27
N GLU A 300 -2.98 0.22 32.13
CA GLU A 300 -3.98 -0.36 33.03
C GLU A 300 -3.45 -0.50 34.47
N LYS A 301 -2.16 -0.82 34.63
CA LYS A 301 -1.55 -1.02 35.95
C LYS A 301 -0.96 0.24 36.57
N PHE A 302 -0.32 1.11 35.79
CA PHE A 302 0.44 2.26 36.27
C PHE A 302 -0.21 3.63 35.96
N GLY A 303 -1.27 3.66 35.14
CA GLY A 303 -2.05 4.89 34.86
C GLY A 303 -1.18 6.08 34.42
N LYS A 304 -1.44 7.27 34.98
CA LYS A 304 -0.68 8.51 34.70
C LYS A 304 0.82 8.44 35.08
N GLN A 305 1.26 7.43 35.85
CA GLN A 305 2.68 7.26 36.18
C GLN A 305 3.50 6.74 34.98
N LEU A 306 2.85 6.26 33.92
CA LEU A 306 3.53 5.86 32.68
C LEU A 306 4.28 7.02 32.00
N GLU A 307 3.78 8.25 32.18
CA GLU A 307 4.42 9.48 31.68
C GLU A 307 5.72 9.79 32.43
N LEU A 308 5.82 9.40 33.70
CA LEU A 308 7.06 9.50 34.50
C LEU A 308 8.11 8.49 34.02
N ILE A 309 7.68 7.35 33.48
CA ILE A 309 8.54 6.32 32.86
C ILE A 309 8.74 6.62 31.34
N GLY A 310 8.42 7.84 30.87
CA GLY A 310 8.87 8.36 29.58
C GLY A 310 8.21 7.79 28.32
N GLY A 311 7.03 7.17 28.41
CA GLY A 311 6.29 6.68 27.24
C GLY A 311 5.30 7.71 26.68
N ARG A 312 5.40 8.06 25.39
CA ARG A 312 4.29 8.67 24.63
C ARG A 312 3.80 7.75 23.52
N LYS A 313 2.52 7.87 23.18
CA LYS A 313 1.86 7.26 22.02
C LYS A 313 2.55 7.79 20.75
N SER A 314 3.23 6.92 20.00
CA SER A 314 3.75 7.29 18.67
C SER A 314 2.63 7.08 17.66
N ASP A 315 2.28 8.14 16.94
CA ASP A 315 1.35 8.08 15.82
C ASP A 315 1.93 7.14 14.75
N SER A 316 1.16 6.15 14.33
CA SER A 316 1.60 5.20 13.30
C SER A 316 1.42 5.80 11.91
N ILE A 317 2.53 5.91 11.17
CA ILE A 317 2.52 6.28 9.76
C ILE A 317 2.02 5.07 8.94
N THR A 318 0.98 5.27 8.13
CA THR A 318 0.40 4.29 7.22
C THR A 318 1.16 4.20 5.91
N TRP A 319 1.03 3.07 5.21
CA TRP A 319 1.56 2.90 3.86
C TRP A 319 0.91 3.88 2.89
N LEU A 320 -0.34 4.27 3.18
CA LEU A 320 -0.99 5.37 2.50
C LEU A 320 -0.17 6.65 2.66
N ASP A 321 0.27 7.02 3.88
CA ASP A 321 1.12 8.21 4.12
C ASP A 321 2.47 8.17 3.38
N PHE A 322 3.02 6.99 3.10
CA PHE A 322 4.27 6.81 2.34
C PHE A 322 4.06 6.92 0.82
N VAL A 323 2.92 6.41 0.31
CA VAL A 323 2.56 6.50 -1.11
C VAL A 323 1.95 7.87 -1.44
N SER A 324 1.33 8.54 -0.47
CA SER A 324 0.69 9.85 -0.57
C SER A 324 1.64 11.00 -0.25
N PHE A 325 2.87 10.97 -0.77
CA PHE A 325 3.85 12.05 -0.53
C PHE A 325 3.41 13.38 -1.19
N ASN A 326 2.47 14.06 -0.53
CA ASN A 326 2.22 15.50 -0.51
C ASN A 326 1.17 15.80 0.58
N GLY A 327 1.66 16.09 1.80
CA GLY A 327 1.02 16.93 2.82
C GLY A 327 -0.41 16.60 3.25
N ASN A 328 -0.53 15.92 4.39
CA ASN A 328 -1.40 16.23 5.54
C ASN A 328 -1.76 14.93 6.29
N GLN A 329 -1.37 14.87 7.58
CA GLN A 329 -1.76 13.79 8.47
C GLN A 329 -3.25 13.93 8.82
N HIS A 330 -4.04 12.90 8.53
CA HIS A 330 -5.36 12.74 9.12
C HIS A 330 -5.40 11.44 9.92
N GLU A 331 -5.78 11.58 11.19
CA GLU A 331 -6.01 10.50 12.14
C GLU A 331 -7.28 9.73 11.70
N TYR A 332 -7.13 8.47 11.29
CA TYR A 332 -8.27 7.61 10.98
C TYR A 332 -8.77 6.93 12.26
N ASP A 333 -9.95 7.32 12.72
CA ASP A 333 -10.67 6.63 13.80
C ASP A 333 -11.25 5.31 13.27
N TYR A 334 -10.80 4.19 13.83
CA TYR A 334 -11.26 2.85 13.45
C TYR A 334 -12.58 2.45 14.15
N SER A 335 -13.12 3.28 15.03
CA SER A 335 -14.38 3.02 15.74
C SER A 335 -15.63 3.20 14.86
N ASP A 336 -15.54 3.95 13.76
CA ASP A 336 -16.66 4.21 12.83
C ASP A 336 -16.95 3.06 11.84
N ILE A 337 -16.11 2.02 11.78
CA ILE A 337 -16.27 0.92 10.80
C ILE A 337 -17.46 0.02 11.16
N VAL A 338 -17.92 0.03 12.42
CA VAL A 338 -18.97 -0.88 12.91
C VAL A 338 -20.38 -0.31 12.75
N ASP A 339 -20.55 1.01 12.65
CA ASP A 339 -21.88 1.65 12.59
C ASP A 339 -22.43 1.91 11.17
N TYR A 340 -21.71 1.52 10.11
CA TYR A 340 -22.06 1.92 8.72
C TYR A 340 -22.84 0.91 7.87
N LEU A 341 -23.18 -0.27 8.38
CA LEU A 341 -23.94 -1.28 7.62
C LEU A 341 -25.42 -1.28 8.02
N ASP A 342 -26.13 -0.17 7.76
CA ASP A 342 -27.60 -0.24 7.68
C ASP A 342 -27.98 -1.03 6.43
N LEU A 343 -28.08 -2.35 6.58
CA LEU A 343 -28.39 -3.29 5.51
C LEU A 343 -29.71 -2.93 4.79
N ARG A 344 -30.62 -2.18 5.43
CA ARG A 344 -31.88 -1.74 4.82
C ARG A 344 -31.69 -0.68 3.75
N ASN A 345 -30.56 0.03 3.76
CA ASN A 345 -30.28 1.10 2.80
C ASN A 345 -29.38 0.63 1.63
N ILE A 346 -29.20 -0.68 1.45
CA ILE A 346 -28.39 -1.24 0.37
C ILE A 346 -29.25 -1.42 -0.90
N ASP A 347 -28.75 -0.93 -2.04
CA ASP A 347 -29.25 -1.32 -3.35
C ASP A 347 -28.68 -2.70 -3.68
N TYR A 348 -29.46 -3.74 -3.38
CA TYR A 348 -29.04 -5.12 -3.59
C TYR A 348 -28.83 -5.46 -5.07
N ILE A 349 -29.55 -4.82 -5.99
CA ILE A 349 -29.42 -5.12 -7.43
C ILE A 349 -28.07 -4.63 -7.93
N ILE A 350 -27.73 -3.37 -7.65
CA ILE A 350 -26.43 -2.79 -8.03
C ILE A 350 -25.30 -3.51 -7.29
N SER A 351 -25.48 -3.81 -6.00
CA SER A 351 -24.47 -4.50 -5.20
C SER A 351 -24.16 -5.91 -5.72
N ILE A 352 -25.20 -6.70 -6.02
CA ILE A 352 -25.05 -8.04 -6.62
C ILE A 352 -24.38 -7.92 -7.99
N TYR A 353 -24.73 -6.92 -8.79
CA TYR A 353 -24.11 -6.71 -10.09
C TYR A 353 -22.62 -6.36 -9.97
N LEU A 354 -22.23 -5.41 -9.12
CA LEU A 354 -20.84 -4.97 -8.97
C LEU A 354 -19.95 -6.07 -8.39
N ILE A 355 -20.43 -6.83 -7.40
CA ILE A 355 -19.67 -7.95 -6.81
C ILE A 355 -19.69 -9.16 -7.76
N GLY A 356 -20.86 -9.46 -8.33
CA GLY A 356 -21.06 -10.58 -9.24
C GLY A 356 -20.26 -10.43 -10.53
N SER A 357 -20.12 -9.23 -11.08
CA SER A 357 -19.33 -8.99 -12.29
C SER A 357 -17.85 -9.32 -12.07
N ILE A 358 -17.28 -9.03 -10.89
CA ILE A 358 -15.92 -9.43 -10.51
C ILE A 358 -15.80 -10.95 -10.47
N ILE A 359 -16.72 -11.64 -9.79
CA ILE A 359 -16.73 -13.11 -9.68
C ILE A 359 -16.84 -13.77 -11.07
N VAL A 360 -17.76 -13.28 -11.90
CA VAL A 360 -17.98 -13.79 -13.26
C VAL A 360 -16.77 -13.50 -14.16
N SER A 361 -16.11 -12.36 -13.97
CA SER A 361 -14.87 -12.01 -14.69
C SER A 361 -13.74 -12.98 -14.34
N ILE A 362 -13.56 -13.27 -13.04
CA ILE A 362 -12.59 -14.26 -12.55
C ILE A 362 -12.92 -15.65 -13.14
N TYR A 363 -14.18 -16.08 -13.06
CA TYR A 363 -14.64 -17.32 -13.68
C TYR A 363 -14.35 -17.36 -15.20
N GLY A 364 -14.56 -16.24 -15.90
CA GLY A 364 -14.24 -16.09 -17.31
C GLY A 364 -12.77 -16.33 -17.61
N ILE A 365 -11.88 -15.67 -16.85
CA ILE A 365 -10.42 -15.82 -16.97
C ILE A 365 -9.98 -17.29 -16.79
N PHE A 366 -10.58 -17.99 -15.82
CA PHE A 366 -10.21 -19.38 -15.52
C PHE A 366 -10.81 -20.42 -16.47
N THR A 367 -11.96 -20.14 -17.08
CA THR A 367 -12.72 -21.15 -17.83
C THR A 367 -12.83 -20.89 -19.33
N CYS A 368 -12.38 -19.74 -19.82
CA CYS A 368 -12.29 -19.46 -21.25
C CYS A 368 -10.89 -19.81 -21.76
N PRO A 369 -10.77 -20.57 -22.86
CA PRO A 369 -9.47 -20.77 -23.50
C PRO A 369 -8.92 -19.42 -23.97
N PHE A 370 -7.59 -19.29 -23.98
CA PHE A 370 -6.96 -18.07 -24.46
C PHE A 370 -7.21 -17.89 -25.97
N ASN A 371 -7.84 -16.78 -26.34
CA ASN A 371 -8.04 -16.37 -27.71
C ASN A 371 -7.69 -14.89 -27.88
N TRP A 372 -6.55 -14.61 -28.52
CA TRP A 372 -6.04 -13.25 -28.64
C TRP A 372 -7.01 -12.29 -29.36
N LYS A 373 -7.83 -12.78 -30.30
CA LYS A 373 -8.85 -11.98 -30.99
C LYS A 373 -9.93 -11.51 -30.02
N THR A 374 -10.37 -12.40 -29.12
CA THR A 374 -11.34 -12.09 -28.07
C THR A 374 -10.78 -11.12 -27.05
N TYR A 375 -9.50 -11.27 -26.65
CA TYR A 375 -8.85 -10.31 -25.75
C TYR A 375 -8.63 -8.94 -26.43
N LEU A 376 -8.30 -8.90 -27.72
CA LEU A 376 -8.25 -7.64 -28.47
C LEU A 376 -9.64 -6.99 -28.57
N LEU A 377 -10.69 -7.77 -28.85
CA LEU A 377 -12.07 -7.28 -28.85
C LEU A 377 -12.47 -6.75 -27.46
N SER A 378 -12.07 -7.43 -26.39
CA SER A 378 -12.26 -6.99 -25.01
C SER A 378 -11.62 -5.62 -24.78
N PHE A 379 -10.36 -5.44 -25.19
CA PHE A 379 -9.65 -4.17 -25.10
C PHE A 379 -10.34 -3.06 -25.92
N VAL A 380 -10.70 -3.32 -27.18
CA VAL A 380 -11.38 -2.34 -28.06
C VAL A 380 -12.74 -1.95 -27.50
N SER A 381 -13.52 -2.93 -27.01
CA SER A 381 -14.83 -2.69 -26.41
C SER A 381 -14.73 -1.87 -25.12
N MET A 382 -13.76 -2.20 -24.26
CA MET A 382 -13.43 -1.44 -23.06
C MET A 382 -13.09 0.01 -23.40
N TYR A 383 -12.17 0.21 -24.34
CA TYR A 383 -11.68 1.54 -24.71
C TYR A 383 -12.77 2.39 -25.36
N SER A 384 -13.56 1.80 -26.27
CA SER A 384 -14.68 2.50 -26.93
C SER A 384 -15.73 2.97 -25.92
N SER A 385 -16.07 2.11 -24.95
CA SER A 385 -17.01 2.44 -23.89
C SER A 385 -16.44 3.50 -22.93
N GLY A 386 -15.13 3.41 -22.62
CA GLY A 386 -14.41 4.42 -21.85
C GLY A 386 -14.40 5.80 -22.50
N ILE A 387 -14.20 5.88 -23.82
CA ILE A 387 -14.36 7.12 -24.59
C ILE A 387 -15.81 7.63 -24.53
N GLY A 388 -16.80 6.73 -24.56
CA GLY A 388 -18.20 7.09 -24.35
C GLY A 388 -18.45 7.82 -23.03
N ILE A 389 -17.78 7.39 -21.97
CA ILE A 389 -17.84 8.04 -20.65
C ILE A 389 -16.99 9.32 -20.63
N SER A 390 -15.68 9.22 -20.88
CA SER A 390 -14.73 10.33 -20.73
C SER A 390 -14.97 11.47 -21.71
N THR A 391 -15.27 11.15 -22.97
CA THR A 391 -15.45 12.16 -24.02
C THR A 391 -16.92 12.54 -24.17
N GLY A 392 -17.80 11.53 -24.12
CA GLY A 392 -19.24 11.71 -24.23
C GLY A 392 -19.85 12.25 -22.94
N TYR A 393 -20.07 11.39 -21.96
CA TYR A 393 -20.87 11.73 -20.77
C TYR A 393 -20.24 12.86 -19.97
N HIS A 394 -18.93 12.81 -19.79
CA HIS A 394 -18.18 13.77 -19.01
C HIS A 394 -18.01 15.12 -19.72
N ARG A 395 -17.17 15.18 -20.74
CA ARG A 395 -16.82 16.46 -21.40
C ARG A 395 -17.97 17.06 -22.19
N PHE A 396 -18.70 16.23 -22.93
CA PHE A 396 -19.75 16.70 -23.82
C PHE A 396 -21.08 16.95 -23.07
N PHE A 397 -21.63 15.95 -22.38
CA PHE A 397 -22.95 16.08 -21.74
C PHE A 397 -22.90 16.78 -20.35
N ALA A 398 -21.96 16.43 -19.49
CA ALA A 398 -21.91 16.99 -18.14
C ALA A 398 -21.32 18.40 -18.12
N HIS A 399 -20.20 18.65 -18.83
CA HIS A 399 -19.50 19.93 -18.80
C HIS A 399 -19.82 20.88 -19.96
N LEU A 400 -20.48 20.41 -21.02
CA LEU A 400 -20.77 21.21 -22.22
C LEU A 400 -19.50 21.92 -22.74
N SER A 401 -18.37 21.22 -22.71
CA SER A 401 -17.04 21.76 -23.05
C SER A 401 -16.84 21.98 -24.55
N CYS A 402 -17.68 21.36 -25.38
CA CYS A 402 -17.78 21.58 -26.82
C CYS A 402 -19.19 21.26 -27.31
N LYS A 403 -19.48 21.64 -28.56
CA LYS A 403 -20.68 21.21 -29.30
C LYS A 403 -20.32 20.14 -30.31
N ALA A 404 -21.31 19.33 -30.69
CA ALA A 404 -21.14 18.23 -31.63
C ALA A 404 -22.39 18.05 -32.49
N ASN A 405 -22.20 17.55 -33.71
CA ASN A 405 -23.30 17.20 -34.59
C ASN A 405 -24.04 15.95 -34.09
N LEU A 406 -25.23 15.71 -34.64
CA LEU A 406 -26.10 14.61 -34.18
C LEU A 406 -25.44 13.21 -34.28
N PRO A 407 -24.74 12.83 -35.37
CA PRO A 407 -24.08 11.53 -35.44
C PRO A 407 -23.09 11.28 -34.30
N VAL A 408 -22.23 12.26 -33.98
CA VAL A 408 -21.26 12.13 -32.88
C VAL A 408 -21.97 12.03 -31.53
N ARG A 409 -23.01 12.84 -31.31
CA ARG A 409 -23.83 12.79 -30.08
C ARG A 409 -24.46 11.42 -29.87
N LEU A 410 -25.09 10.86 -30.91
CA LEU A 410 -25.68 9.53 -30.86
C LEU A 410 -24.62 8.45 -30.62
N ALA A 411 -23.47 8.53 -31.30
CA ALA A 411 -22.37 7.60 -31.10
C ALA A 411 -21.93 7.58 -29.62
N PHE A 412 -21.72 8.74 -29.00
CA PHE A 412 -21.35 8.84 -27.58
C PHE A 412 -22.43 8.30 -26.64
N LEU A 413 -23.72 8.55 -26.91
CA LEU A 413 -24.83 7.98 -26.13
C LEU A 413 -24.85 6.45 -26.19
N LEU A 414 -24.64 5.87 -27.37
CA LEU A 414 -24.69 4.42 -27.58
C LEU A 414 -23.47 3.71 -26.97
N ILE A 415 -22.25 4.18 -27.27
CA ILE A 415 -21.03 3.55 -26.74
C ILE A 415 -20.87 3.82 -25.23
N GLY A 416 -21.31 4.97 -24.72
CA GLY A 416 -21.34 5.25 -23.28
C GLY A 416 -22.30 4.33 -22.52
N SER A 417 -23.40 3.91 -23.16
CA SER A 417 -24.34 2.95 -22.57
C SER A 417 -23.68 1.58 -22.31
N ALA A 418 -22.71 1.18 -23.14
CA ALA A 418 -21.99 -0.08 -23.00
C ALA A 418 -21.11 -0.16 -21.74
N ALA A 419 -20.87 0.96 -21.05
CA ALA A 419 -20.03 1.04 -19.86
C ALA A 419 -20.74 0.63 -18.56
N PHE A 420 -22.08 0.48 -18.58
CA PHE A 420 -22.88 0.17 -17.39
C PHE A 420 -22.69 1.15 -16.21
N GLN A 421 -22.67 2.46 -16.48
CA GLN A 421 -22.48 3.51 -15.45
C GLN A 421 -23.70 4.42 -15.25
N GLY A 422 -24.86 4.00 -15.74
CA GLY A 422 -26.08 4.79 -15.74
C GLY A 422 -26.30 5.52 -17.07
N SER A 423 -27.50 6.08 -17.21
CA SER A 423 -27.84 6.91 -18.38
C SER A 423 -27.02 8.21 -18.41
N ALA A 424 -26.89 8.84 -19.58
CA ALA A 424 -26.20 10.12 -19.69
C ALA A 424 -26.82 11.20 -18.79
N ILE A 425 -28.15 11.16 -18.61
CA ILE A 425 -28.91 12.03 -17.69
C ILE A 425 -28.46 11.79 -16.25
N SER A 426 -28.59 10.56 -15.73
CA SER A 426 -28.26 10.27 -14.33
C SER A 426 -26.79 10.50 -14.02
N TRP A 427 -25.90 10.03 -14.90
CA TRP A 427 -24.45 10.21 -14.75
C TRP A 427 -24.07 11.69 -14.71
N SER A 428 -24.60 12.49 -15.63
CA SER A 428 -24.30 13.93 -15.67
C SER A 428 -24.89 14.69 -14.47
N SER A 429 -26.06 14.28 -13.97
CA SER A 429 -26.64 14.88 -12.75
C SER A 429 -25.72 14.68 -11.55
N ASP A 430 -25.28 13.44 -11.31
CA ASP A 430 -24.38 13.13 -10.20
C ASP A 430 -23.04 13.85 -10.36
N HIS A 431 -22.49 13.85 -11.57
CA HIS A 431 -21.21 14.50 -11.85
C HIS A 431 -21.25 16.01 -11.64
N ARG A 432 -22.32 16.69 -12.09
CA ARG A 432 -22.51 18.13 -11.82
C ARG A 432 -22.70 18.41 -10.33
N ARG A 433 -23.34 17.50 -9.59
CA ARG A 433 -23.49 17.63 -8.13
C ARG A 433 -22.15 17.49 -7.42
N HIS A 434 -21.33 16.52 -7.82
CA HIS A 434 -19.97 16.34 -7.34
C HIS A 434 -19.12 17.60 -7.55
N HIS A 435 -19.07 18.16 -8.77
CA HIS A 435 -18.33 19.41 -8.99
C HIS A 435 -18.85 20.60 -8.17
N LYS A 436 -20.16 20.69 -7.95
CA LYS A 436 -20.76 21.80 -7.19
C LYS A 436 -20.50 21.70 -5.69
N PHE A 437 -20.38 20.48 -5.16
CA PHE A 437 -20.35 20.21 -3.73
C PHE A 437 -19.15 19.34 -3.31
N ILE A 438 -18.07 19.38 -4.08
CA ILE A 438 -16.86 18.57 -3.89
C ILE A 438 -16.43 18.51 -2.42
N ASP A 439 -16.12 17.30 -1.95
CA ASP A 439 -15.63 17.05 -0.59
C ASP A 439 -16.58 17.49 0.55
N THR A 440 -17.88 17.56 0.27
CA THR A 440 -18.93 17.83 1.26
C THR A 440 -19.95 16.69 1.32
N GLU A 441 -20.81 16.68 2.33
CA GLU A 441 -21.91 15.69 2.47
C GLU A 441 -22.90 15.65 1.29
N ARG A 442 -22.92 16.70 0.45
CA ARG A 442 -23.78 16.76 -0.74
C ARG A 442 -23.12 16.18 -1.99
N ASP A 443 -21.82 15.87 -1.93
CA ASP A 443 -21.12 15.13 -2.98
C ASP A 443 -21.51 13.64 -2.91
N PRO A 444 -22.12 13.08 -3.97
CA PRO A 444 -22.58 11.69 -3.97
C PRO A 444 -21.47 10.67 -3.72
N TYR A 445 -20.22 10.97 -4.04
CA TYR A 445 -19.07 10.07 -3.88
C TYR A 445 -17.90 10.77 -3.17
N ASN A 446 -18.24 11.54 -2.12
CA ASN A 446 -17.28 12.24 -1.26
C ASN A 446 -16.16 11.32 -0.76
N ILE A 447 -14.92 11.61 -1.14
CA ILE A 447 -13.73 10.84 -0.74
C ILE A 447 -13.49 10.87 0.78
N LYS A 448 -13.94 11.92 1.47
CA LYS A 448 -13.77 12.05 2.93
C LYS A 448 -14.54 10.98 3.72
N ASN A 449 -15.57 10.37 3.13
CA ASN A 449 -16.31 9.28 3.77
C ASN A 449 -15.56 7.94 3.77
N SER A 450 -14.68 7.72 2.78
CA SER A 450 -13.69 6.64 2.66
C SER A 450 -13.35 6.39 1.20
N PHE A 451 -12.18 5.80 0.95
CA PHE A 451 -11.80 5.32 -0.38
C PHE A 451 -12.83 4.34 -0.96
N PHE A 452 -13.32 3.39 -0.17
CA PHE A 452 -14.32 2.42 -0.63
C PHE A 452 -15.64 3.09 -1.01
N HIS A 453 -16.10 4.06 -0.20
CA HIS A 453 -17.30 4.82 -0.50
C HIS A 453 -17.20 5.53 -1.84
N ALA A 454 -16.13 6.32 -2.07
CA ALA A 454 -15.92 7.05 -3.32
C ALA A 454 -15.70 6.11 -4.52
N HIS A 455 -15.05 4.96 -4.32
CA HIS A 455 -14.79 4.00 -5.39
C HIS A 455 -16.09 3.33 -5.87
N MET A 456 -16.86 2.70 -4.97
CA MET A 456 -18.08 1.98 -5.38
C MET A 456 -19.17 1.92 -4.31
N GLY A 457 -18.84 2.18 -3.03
CA GLY A 457 -19.80 2.07 -1.93
C GLY A 457 -20.97 3.04 -2.04
N TRP A 458 -20.80 4.20 -2.70
CA TRP A 458 -21.88 5.14 -2.97
C TRP A 458 -22.96 4.60 -3.92
N LEU A 459 -22.56 3.75 -4.89
CA LEU A 459 -23.48 3.09 -5.83
C LEU A 459 -24.31 1.99 -5.16
N MET A 460 -23.78 1.42 -4.07
CA MET A 460 -24.40 0.32 -3.34
C MET A 460 -25.48 0.79 -2.37
N LYS A 461 -25.71 2.09 -2.23
CA LYS A 461 -26.73 2.66 -1.34
C LYS A 461 -27.97 3.06 -2.12
N ASN A 462 -29.15 2.75 -1.57
CA ASN A 462 -30.40 3.33 -2.06
C ASN A 462 -30.36 4.84 -1.82
N ARG A 463 -30.52 5.62 -2.88
CA ARG A 463 -30.48 7.08 -2.80
C ARG A 463 -31.56 7.70 -3.68
N PRO A 464 -32.14 8.83 -3.27
CA PRO A 464 -33.10 9.54 -4.09
C PRO A 464 -32.43 10.03 -5.37
N VAL A 465 -33.07 9.75 -6.51
CA VAL A 465 -32.63 10.25 -7.82
C VAL A 465 -33.18 11.65 -8.01
N ASP A 466 -32.31 12.63 -8.24
CA ASP A 466 -32.68 14.02 -8.48
C ASP A 466 -31.98 14.53 -9.75
N HIS A 467 -32.78 14.93 -10.73
CA HIS A 467 -32.34 15.43 -12.04
C HIS A 467 -32.59 16.95 -12.21
N SER A 468 -32.88 17.68 -11.13
CA SER A 468 -33.20 19.12 -11.19
C SER A 468 -32.05 20.01 -11.69
N ASN A 469 -30.80 19.53 -11.64
CA ASN A 469 -29.59 20.27 -12.05
C ASN A 469 -29.20 20.08 -13.53
N ILE A 470 -30.00 19.37 -14.32
CA ILE A 470 -29.73 19.05 -15.74
C ILE A 470 -30.90 19.34 -16.69
N PRO A 471 -31.57 20.51 -16.60
CA PRO A 471 -32.73 20.82 -17.46
C PRO A 471 -32.40 20.74 -18.95
N ASP A 472 -31.17 21.10 -19.33
CA ASP A 472 -30.63 21.01 -20.69
C ASP A 472 -30.69 19.58 -21.24
N LEU A 473 -30.24 18.57 -20.46
CA LEU A 473 -30.26 17.17 -20.90
C LEU A 473 -31.66 16.56 -20.86
N THR A 474 -32.51 16.98 -19.92
CA THR A 474 -33.91 16.51 -19.87
C THR A 474 -34.77 17.08 -21.00
N SER A 475 -34.36 18.21 -21.59
CA SER A 475 -35.01 18.79 -22.77
C SER A 475 -34.52 18.19 -24.10
N ASP A 476 -33.41 17.45 -24.09
CA ASP A 476 -32.83 16.82 -25.29
C ASP A 476 -33.52 15.48 -25.59
N PRO A 477 -34.26 15.35 -26.71
CA PRO A 477 -35.02 14.14 -27.02
C PRO A 477 -34.13 12.89 -27.15
N TYR A 478 -32.85 13.04 -27.52
CA TYR A 478 -31.94 11.91 -27.68
C TYR A 478 -31.40 11.41 -26.33
N CYS A 479 -31.13 12.33 -25.39
CA CYS A 479 -30.78 11.97 -24.01
C CYS A 479 -31.96 11.31 -23.30
N VAL A 480 -33.19 11.83 -23.50
CA VAL A 480 -34.41 11.23 -22.95
C VAL A 480 -34.67 9.84 -23.55
N PHE A 481 -34.47 9.67 -24.85
CA PHE A 481 -34.53 8.35 -25.50
C PHE A 481 -33.53 7.38 -24.88
N GLN A 482 -32.26 7.78 -24.78
CA GLN A 482 -31.21 6.94 -24.19
C GLN A 482 -31.52 6.58 -22.74
N HIS A 483 -32.01 7.53 -21.94
CA HIS A 483 -32.42 7.29 -20.56
C HIS A 483 -33.55 6.27 -20.46
N LYS A 484 -34.60 6.42 -21.27
CA LYS A 484 -35.76 5.52 -21.29
C LYS A 484 -35.40 4.08 -21.67
N TYR A 485 -34.49 3.91 -22.63
CA TYR A 485 -34.09 2.60 -23.14
C TYR A 485 -32.73 2.11 -22.62
N TYR A 486 -32.17 2.78 -21.60
CA TYR A 486 -30.80 2.56 -21.13
C TYR A 486 -30.48 1.09 -20.83
N PRO A 487 -31.30 0.32 -20.08
CA PRO A 487 -30.97 -1.08 -19.78
C PRO A 487 -30.80 -1.94 -21.04
N TYR A 488 -31.66 -1.73 -22.04
CA TYR A 488 -31.59 -2.46 -23.31
C TYR A 488 -30.35 -2.08 -24.12
N LEU A 489 -30.02 -0.78 -24.18
CA LEU A 489 -28.83 -0.29 -24.86
C LEU A 489 -27.55 -0.80 -24.17
N ALA A 490 -27.49 -0.75 -22.84
CA ALA A 490 -26.35 -1.23 -22.07
C ALA A 490 -26.11 -2.73 -22.28
N ILE A 491 -27.16 -3.56 -22.19
CA ILE A 491 -27.08 -5.00 -22.44
C ILE A 491 -26.65 -5.28 -23.87
N PHE A 492 -27.25 -4.58 -24.85
CA PHE A 492 -26.96 -4.83 -26.25
C PHE A 492 -25.51 -4.46 -26.61
N PHE A 493 -25.10 -3.21 -26.38
CA PHE A 493 -23.76 -2.77 -26.76
C PHE A 493 -22.67 -3.32 -25.84
N GLY A 494 -22.97 -3.51 -24.55
CA GLY A 494 -22.00 -3.98 -23.58
C GLY A 494 -21.77 -5.50 -23.61
N TYR A 495 -22.82 -6.32 -23.82
CA TYR A 495 -22.71 -7.78 -23.75
C TYR A 495 -23.08 -8.48 -25.05
N VAL A 496 -24.24 -8.19 -25.65
CA VAL A 496 -24.71 -8.93 -26.84
C VAL A 496 -23.79 -8.70 -28.04
N CYS A 497 -23.43 -7.44 -28.32
CA CYS A 497 -22.59 -7.07 -29.44
C CYS A 497 -21.19 -7.75 -29.40
N PRO A 498 -20.38 -7.62 -28.32
CA PRO A 498 -19.08 -8.31 -28.28
C PRO A 498 -19.21 -9.84 -28.28
N THR A 499 -20.26 -10.39 -27.68
CA THR A 499 -20.56 -11.83 -27.74
C THR A 499 -20.81 -12.29 -29.17
N PHE A 500 -21.66 -11.57 -29.89
CA PHE A 500 -22.00 -11.88 -31.27
C PHE A 500 -20.78 -11.73 -32.18
N VAL A 501 -19.99 -10.68 -32.03
CA VAL A 501 -18.77 -10.48 -32.83
C VAL A 501 -17.80 -11.65 -32.62
N ALA A 502 -17.49 -12.01 -31.37
CA ALA A 502 -16.56 -13.11 -31.13
C ALA A 502 -17.12 -14.48 -31.56
N GLY A 503 -18.39 -14.74 -31.28
CA GLY A 503 -19.08 -15.96 -31.63
C GLY A 503 -19.21 -16.17 -33.15
N TYR A 504 -19.63 -15.13 -33.87
CA TYR A 504 -19.88 -15.21 -35.31
C TYR A 504 -18.58 -15.22 -36.13
N PHE A 505 -17.61 -14.36 -35.82
CA PHE A 505 -16.41 -14.21 -36.66
C PHE A 505 -15.30 -15.21 -36.36
N TRP A 506 -15.21 -15.74 -35.14
CA TRP A 506 -14.17 -16.73 -34.79
C TRP A 506 -14.62 -17.81 -33.79
N GLY A 507 -15.93 -18.02 -33.64
CA GLY A 507 -16.49 -19.17 -32.92
C GLY A 507 -16.43 -19.10 -31.39
N ASP A 508 -15.98 -17.98 -30.81
CA ASP A 508 -15.75 -17.87 -29.36
C ASP A 508 -16.91 -17.17 -28.65
N TRP A 509 -18.07 -17.83 -28.61
CA TRP A 509 -19.27 -17.30 -27.93
C TRP A 509 -19.05 -17.09 -26.42
N LYS A 510 -18.41 -18.07 -25.76
CA LYS A 510 -18.17 -18.04 -24.32
C LYS A 510 -17.17 -16.93 -23.95
N GLY A 511 -16.04 -16.84 -24.66
CA GLY A 511 -15.07 -15.76 -24.46
C GLY A 511 -15.63 -14.40 -24.88
N GLY A 512 -16.44 -14.34 -25.94
CA GLY A 512 -17.18 -13.15 -26.34
C GLY A 512 -18.02 -12.55 -25.22
N PHE A 513 -18.77 -13.39 -24.51
CA PHE A 513 -19.57 -12.96 -23.37
C PHE A 513 -18.72 -12.68 -22.13
N LEU A 514 -17.92 -13.65 -21.66
CA LEU A 514 -17.24 -13.55 -20.36
C LEU A 514 -16.02 -12.62 -20.40
N ILE A 515 -15.23 -12.61 -21.49
CA ILE A 515 -14.00 -11.82 -21.62
C ILE A 515 -14.27 -10.50 -22.34
N ALA A 516 -14.86 -10.53 -23.53
CA ALA A 516 -15.11 -9.32 -24.30
C ALA A 516 -16.35 -8.53 -23.80
N GLY A 517 -17.30 -9.19 -23.15
CA GLY A 517 -18.48 -8.60 -22.53
C GLY A 517 -18.28 -8.23 -21.06
N VAL A 518 -18.17 -9.22 -20.17
CA VAL A 518 -18.17 -8.99 -18.72
C VAL A 518 -16.85 -8.43 -18.21
N LEU A 519 -15.72 -9.12 -18.45
CA LEU A 519 -14.39 -8.70 -17.93
C LEU A 519 -14.03 -7.27 -18.35
N SER A 520 -14.23 -6.90 -19.63
CA SER A 520 -13.94 -5.55 -20.11
C SER A 520 -14.73 -4.46 -19.38
N LYS A 521 -15.98 -4.74 -18.97
CA LYS A 521 -16.88 -3.77 -18.33
C LYS A 521 -16.56 -3.64 -16.87
N THR A 522 -16.26 -4.76 -16.21
CA THR A 522 -15.73 -4.79 -14.86
C THR A 522 -14.44 -3.96 -14.76
N ILE A 523 -13.46 -4.19 -15.63
CA ILE A 523 -12.21 -3.42 -15.63
C ILE A 523 -12.49 -1.94 -15.90
N LEU A 524 -13.32 -1.61 -16.91
CA LEU A 524 -13.69 -0.23 -17.22
C LEU A 524 -14.33 0.50 -16.05
N GLN A 525 -15.26 -0.15 -15.35
CA GLN A 525 -15.94 0.41 -14.18
C GLN A 525 -14.92 0.74 -13.09
N HIS A 526 -14.03 -0.18 -12.73
CA HIS A 526 -12.99 0.09 -11.74
C HIS A 526 -12.00 1.19 -12.19
N CYS A 527 -11.63 1.23 -13.47
CA CYS A 527 -10.87 2.33 -14.04
C CYS A 527 -11.60 3.67 -13.83
N THR A 528 -12.90 3.72 -14.10
CA THR A 528 -13.69 4.95 -13.92
C THR A 528 -13.84 5.33 -12.45
N PHE A 529 -14.07 4.35 -11.58
CA PHE A 529 -14.19 4.51 -10.13
C PHE A 529 -12.89 5.02 -9.49
N PHE A 530 -11.73 4.72 -10.07
CA PHE A 530 -10.46 5.31 -9.64
C PHE A 530 -10.38 6.82 -9.88
N ILE A 531 -11.19 7.41 -10.76
CA ILE A 531 -11.26 8.87 -10.88
C ILE A 531 -11.79 9.46 -9.57
N ASN A 532 -12.88 8.89 -9.05
CA ASN A 532 -13.50 9.36 -7.80
C ASN A 532 -12.64 9.04 -6.56
N SER A 533 -11.92 7.91 -6.58
CA SER A 533 -11.13 7.48 -5.42
C SER A 533 -9.64 7.83 -5.53
N LEU A 534 -8.94 7.22 -6.47
CA LEU A 534 -7.49 7.37 -6.63
C LEU A 534 -7.09 8.79 -7.04
N ALA A 535 -7.83 9.45 -7.94
CA ALA A 535 -7.51 10.81 -8.37
C ALA A 535 -7.81 11.87 -7.28
N HIS A 536 -8.49 11.51 -6.20
CA HIS A 536 -8.67 12.35 -5.01
C HIS A 536 -7.72 11.99 -3.86
N SER A 537 -6.92 10.93 -4.01
CA SER A 537 -5.99 10.46 -2.97
C SER A 537 -4.52 10.49 -3.40
N TRP A 538 -4.23 10.43 -4.71
CA TRP A 538 -2.87 10.34 -5.23
C TRP A 538 -2.63 11.30 -6.40
N GLY A 539 -1.72 12.24 -6.18
CA GLY A 539 -1.09 13.06 -7.22
C GLY A 539 -0.71 14.43 -6.67
N ASP A 540 -0.57 15.40 -7.55
CA ASP A 540 -0.20 16.76 -7.20
C ASP A 540 -1.42 17.71 -7.19
N ALA A 541 -1.47 18.62 -6.22
CA ALA A 541 -2.43 19.74 -6.22
C ALA A 541 -1.85 20.89 -7.06
N THR A 542 -1.84 20.74 -8.38
CA THR A 542 -1.10 21.62 -9.29
C THR A 542 -1.66 23.05 -9.38
N PHE A 543 -2.97 23.22 -9.20
CA PHE A 543 -3.72 24.46 -9.44
C PHE A 543 -4.53 24.93 -8.23
N ASN A 544 -5.05 24.01 -7.44
CA ASN A 544 -5.85 24.33 -6.25
C ASN A 544 -5.68 23.23 -5.19
N ASP A 545 -5.57 23.58 -3.91
CA ASP A 545 -5.51 22.64 -2.79
C ASP A 545 -6.67 22.79 -1.79
N ASP A 546 -7.70 23.58 -2.13
CA ASP A 546 -8.94 23.70 -1.35
C ASP A 546 -9.80 22.42 -1.39
N HIS A 547 -9.53 21.54 -2.36
CA HIS A 547 -10.19 20.26 -2.55
C HIS A 547 -9.19 19.14 -2.79
N THR A 548 -9.63 17.90 -2.59
CA THR A 548 -8.80 16.69 -2.58
C THR A 548 -8.34 16.24 -3.98
N ALA A 549 -8.94 16.71 -5.07
CA ALA A 549 -8.59 16.31 -6.42
C ALA A 549 -7.10 16.55 -6.75
N ARG A 550 -6.45 15.60 -7.42
CA ARG A 550 -5.02 15.58 -7.73
C ARG A 550 -4.75 15.28 -9.20
N ASP A 551 -3.64 15.80 -9.71
CA ASP A 551 -3.12 15.46 -11.03
C ASP A 551 -2.13 14.30 -10.95
N SER A 552 -2.31 13.30 -11.80
CA SER A 552 -1.39 12.17 -11.91
C SER A 552 -1.36 11.59 -13.32
N TYR A 553 -0.16 11.55 -13.91
CA TYR A 553 0.07 10.93 -15.22
C TYR A 553 -0.31 9.44 -15.20
N PHE A 554 0.02 8.73 -14.12
CA PHE A 554 -0.26 7.30 -13.98
C PHE A 554 -1.77 7.05 -13.88
N VAL A 555 -2.49 7.85 -13.09
CA VAL A 555 -3.96 7.78 -13.03
C VAL A 555 -4.54 8.09 -14.41
N SER A 556 -3.98 9.04 -15.16
CA SER A 556 -4.45 9.37 -16.50
C SER A 556 -4.36 8.18 -17.48
N LEU A 557 -3.28 7.39 -17.41
CA LEU A 557 -3.16 6.17 -18.21
C LEU A 557 -4.24 5.14 -17.88
N LEU A 558 -4.54 4.95 -16.58
CA LEU A 558 -5.56 4.01 -16.12
C LEU A 558 -6.99 4.46 -16.43
N THR A 559 -7.22 5.77 -16.50
CA THR A 559 -8.54 6.41 -16.57
C THR A 559 -8.83 7.03 -17.93
N PHE A 560 -8.16 6.59 -18.99
CA PHE A 560 -8.40 7.03 -20.37
C PHE A 560 -8.25 8.56 -20.57
N GLY A 561 -7.33 9.19 -19.84
CA GLY A 561 -7.06 10.62 -19.95
C GLY A 561 -7.57 11.48 -18.79
N GLU A 562 -8.32 10.91 -17.85
CA GLU A 562 -9.06 11.66 -16.82
C GLU A 562 -8.27 11.95 -15.53
N GLY A 563 -6.96 11.66 -15.53
CA GLY A 563 -6.13 11.72 -14.32
C GLY A 563 -5.53 13.08 -13.98
N TYR A 564 -5.68 14.11 -14.82
CA TYR A 564 -5.34 15.49 -14.43
C TYR A 564 -6.53 16.12 -13.72
N HIS A 565 -6.91 15.51 -12.60
CA HIS A 565 -8.17 15.76 -11.93
C HIS A 565 -8.18 17.10 -11.18
N ASN A 566 -7.02 17.56 -10.71
CA ASN A 566 -6.90 18.89 -10.09
C ASN A 566 -7.12 20.01 -11.11
N PHE A 567 -6.49 19.87 -12.29
CA PHE A 567 -6.77 20.76 -13.41
C PHE A 567 -8.25 20.75 -13.78
N HIS A 568 -8.82 19.55 -13.91
CA HIS A 568 -10.21 19.36 -14.29
C HIS A 568 -11.19 20.02 -13.31
N HIS A 569 -11.00 19.86 -12.00
CA HIS A 569 -11.85 20.52 -11.00
C HIS A 569 -11.70 22.04 -10.99
N THR A 570 -10.50 22.55 -11.30
CA THR A 570 -10.25 24.00 -11.38
C THR A 570 -10.83 24.62 -12.65
N PHE A 571 -10.72 23.94 -13.80
CA PHE A 571 -11.11 24.43 -15.13
C PHE A 571 -12.08 23.47 -15.81
N ALA A 572 -13.16 23.11 -15.12
CA ALA A 572 -14.10 22.06 -15.53
C ALA A 572 -14.78 22.29 -16.90
N TYR A 573 -14.76 23.52 -17.42
CA TYR A 573 -15.30 23.85 -18.73
C TYR A 573 -14.35 23.55 -19.90
N ASP A 574 -13.05 23.32 -19.64
CA ASP A 574 -12.07 23.01 -20.69
C ASP A 574 -12.36 21.61 -21.28
N TYR A 575 -12.34 21.49 -22.61
CA TYR A 575 -12.54 20.20 -23.26
C TYR A 575 -11.36 19.23 -23.06
N ARG A 576 -10.24 19.71 -22.54
CA ARG A 576 -9.05 18.93 -22.21
C ARG A 576 -9.08 18.61 -20.73
N ASN A 577 -8.62 17.42 -20.39
CA ASN A 577 -8.22 17.10 -19.02
C ASN A 577 -6.68 17.27 -18.93
N GLY A 578 -5.94 16.72 -19.90
CA GLY A 578 -4.50 16.97 -20.06
C GLY A 578 -4.18 18.16 -20.98
N VAL A 579 -3.82 19.32 -20.42
CA VAL A 579 -3.59 20.57 -21.20
C VAL A 579 -2.43 20.48 -22.19
N ARG A 580 -1.30 19.88 -21.80
CA ARG A 580 -0.10 19.82 -22.66
C ARG A 580 -0.26 18.78 -23.77
N TRP A 581 0.44 18.96 -24.87
CA TRP A 581 0.36 18.04 -26.01
C TRP A 581 0.77 16.60 -25.65
N TYR A 582 1.77 16.45 -24.77
CA TYR A 582 2.29 15.17 -24.28
C TYR A 582 1.50 14.59 -23.10
N HIS A 583 0.56 15.35 -22.52
CA HIS A 583 -0.34 14.79 -21.52
C HIS A 583 -1.26 13.77 -22.20
N PHE A 584 -1.15 12.51 -21.77
CA PHE A 584 -2.02 11.44 -22.24
C PHE A 584 -3.47 11.81 -21.94
N ASP A 585 -4.21 12.09 -23.01
CA ASP A 585 -5.61 12.48 -22.98
C ASP A 585 -6.22 12.13 -24.35
N PRO A 586 -6.67 10.87 -24.52
CA PRO A 586 -7.36 10.42 -25.72
C PRO A 586 -8.61 11.24 -26.08
N GLY A 587 -9.39 11.66 -25.08
CA GLY A 587 -10.60 12.46 -25.29
C GLY A 587 -10.30 13.80 -25.96
N LYS A 588 -9.22 14.46 -25.55
CA LYS A 588 -8.73 15.71 -26.19
C LYS A 588 -8.40 15.48 -27.65
N TRP A 589 -7.67 14.41 -27.96
CA TRP A 589 -7.26 14.12 -29.34
C TRP A 589 -8.45 13.75 -30.22
N ILE A 590 -9.42 13.01 -29.69
CA ILE A 590 -10.66 12.66 -30.40
C ILE A 590 -11.48 13.93 -30.68
N ILE A 591 -11.77 14.74 -29.66
CA ILE A 591 -12.55 15.98 -29.82
C ILE A 591 -11.86 16.92 -30.81
N TYR A 592 -10.53 17.10 -30.69
CA TYR A 592 -9.78 17.95 -31.60
C TYR A 592 -9.82 17.42 -33.05
N SER A 593 -9.61 16.12 -33.24
CA SER A 593 -9.63 15.51 -34.58
C SER A 593 -10.99 15.65 -35.25
N LEU A 594 -12.08 15.43 -34.49
CA LEU A 594 -13.45 15.63 -34.99
C LEU A 594 -13.71 17.09 -35.37
N SER A 595 -13.05 18.05 -34.70
CA SER A 595 -13.22 19.47 -34.99
C SER A 595 -12.62 19.89 -36.32
N LEU A 596 -11.56 19.19 -36.77
CA LEU A 596 -10.95 19.40 -38.08
C LEU A 596 -11.92 19.07 -39.23
N PHE A 597 -12.90 18.20 -38.98
CA PHE A 597 -13.96 17.84 -39.93
C PHE A 597 -15.29 18.57 -39.67
N GLY A 598 -15.33 19.50 -38.72
CA GLY A 598 -16.54 20.23 -38.32
C GLY A 598 -17.58 19.38 -37.59
N TRP A 599 -17.21 18.20 -37.07
CA TRP A 599 -18.14 17.32 -36.34
C TRP A 599 -18.26 17.69 -34.87
N THR A 600 -17.22 18.31 -34.32
CA THR A 600 -17.22 19.03 -33.04
C THR A 600 -16.83 20.48 -33.29
N TYR A 601 -17.36 21.41 -32.50
CA TYR A 601 -17.12 22.85 -32.66
C TYR A 601 -17.29 23.58 -31.33
N GLU A 602 -16.89 24.85 -31.28
CA GLU A 602 -16.90 25.67 -30.04
C GLU A 602 -16.15 25.00 -28.87
N LEU A 603 -14.93 24.50 -29.14
CA LEU A 603 -14.08 23.86 -28.13
C LEU A 603 -13.62 24.90 -27.09
N LYS A 604 -14.13 24.80 -25.86
CA LYS A 604 -13.77 25.68 -24.76
C LYS A 604 -12.40 25.33 -24.20
N ARG A 605 -11.56 26.34 -23.95
CA ARG A 605 -10.22 26.19 -23.39
C ARG A 605 -10.02 27.18 -22.25
N CYS A 606 -9.32 26.77 -21.19
CA CYS A 606 -8.74 27.71 -20.25
C CYS A 606 -7.73 28.59 -20.99
N ASP A 607 -7.70 29.88 -20.67
CA ASP A 607 -6.70 30.77 -21.20
C ASP A 607 -5.33 30.52 -20.52
N ASP A 608 -4.27 30.80 -21.27
CA ASP A 608 -2.91 30.51 -20.81
C ASP A 608 -2.51 31.33 -19.58
N GLN A 609 -3.10 32.52 -19.40
CA GLN A 609 -2.80 33.40 -18.27
C GLN A 609 -3.37 32.86 -16.96
N HIS A 610 -4.65 32.47 -16.93
CA HIS A 610 -5.25 31.84 -15.74
C HIS A 610 -4.60 30.49 -15.45
N TYR A 611 -4.26 29.73 -16.48
CA TYR A 611 -3.53 28.47 -16.34
C TYR A 611 -2.18 28.67 -15.62
N GLU A 612 -1.32 29.56 -16.12
CA GLU A 612 0.00 29.79 -15.49
C GLU A 612 -0.12 30.50 -14.14
N LYS A 613 -1.10 31.41 -13.96
CA LYS A 613 -1.37 32.05 -12.68
C LYS A 613 -1.69 31.04 -11.59
N GLY A 614 -2.59 30.08 -11.84
CA GLY A 614 -2.94 29.04 -10.87
C GLY A 614 -1.72 28.21 -10.43
N ARG A 615 -0.87 27.83 -11.40
CA ARG A 615 0.38 27.08 -11.12
C ARG A 615 1.38 27.87 -10.31
N ILE A 616 1.55 29.16 -10.62
CA ILE A 616 2.47 30.05 -9.91
C ILE A 616 1.99 30.24 -8.46
N LEU A 617 0.69 30.45 -8.25
CA LEU A 617 0.12 30.60 -6.91
C LEU A 617 0.34 29.34 -6.05
N MET A 618 0.07 28.15 -6.59
CA MET A 618 0.33 26.91 -5.86
C MET A 618 1.81 26.69 -5.55
N ARG A 619 2.70 27.01 -6.51
CA ARG A 619 4.16 26.94 -6.27
C ARG A 619 4.62 27.93 -5.21
N GLN A 620 4.07 29.14 -5.22
CA GLN A 620 4.36 30.15 -4.21
C GLN A 620 3.96 29.65 -2.82
N LYS A 621 2.75 29.10 -2.68
CA LYS A 621 2.27 28.50 -1.42
C LYS A 621 3.21 27.41 -0.90
N VAL A 622 3.65 26.50 -1.78
CA VAL A 622 4.63 25.45 -1.41
C VAL A 622 5.98 26.02 -0.96
N ILE A 623 6.46 27.09 -1.61
CA ILE A 623 7.70 27.77 -1.22
C ILE A 623 7.53 28.44 0.15
N ASP A 624 6.40 29.10 0.38
CA ASP A 624 6.10 29.79 1.64
C ASP A 624 6.01 28.80 2.81
N THR A 625 5.33 27.66 2.63
CA THR A 625 5.28 26.59 3.65
C THR A 625 6.68 26.05 4.00
N LYS A 626 7.52 25.80 2.98
CA LYS A 626 8.91 25.34 3.23
C LYS A 626 9.75 26.38 3.95
N ARG A 627 9.54 27.66 3.63
CA ARG A 627 10.21 28.75 4.33
C ARG A 627 9.79 28.78 5.80
N GLU A 628 8.50 28.65 6.11
CA GLU A 628 7.99 28.60 7.47
C GLU A 628 8.55 27.41 8.27
N GLU A 629 8.66 26.23 7.63
CA GLU A 629 9.30 25.05 8.23
C GLU A 629 10.77 25.34 8.61
N ILE A 630 11.55 25.90 7.69
CA ILE A 630 12.96 26.25 7.93
C ILE A 630 13.09 27.32 9.01
N ASP A 631 12.24 28.35 9.00
CA ASP A 631 12.25 29.42 10.00
C ASP A 631 11.93 28.84 11.40
N SER A 632 11.04 27.85 11.50
CA SER A 632 10.76 27.11 12.73
C SER A 632 11.97 26.29 13.20
N GLU A 633 12.62 25.54 12.30
CA GLU A 633 13.82 24.76 12.61
C GLU A 633 14.98 25.65 13.10
N LEU A 634 15.20 26.79 12.46
CA LEU A 634 16.22 27.76 12.87
C LEU A 634 15.96 28.30 14.27
N LYS A 635 14.71 28.65 14.58
CA LYS A 635 14.32 29.13 15.90
C LYS A 635 14.55 28.09 16.99
N GLU A 636 14.27 26.82 16.70
CA GLU A 636 14.55 25.71 17.63
C GLU A 636 16.07 25.54 17.86
N LEU A 637 16.87 25.64 16.80
CA LEU A 637 18.34 25.59 16.89
C LEU A 637 18.92 26.76 17.69
N GLU A 638 18.39 27.96 17.55
CA GLU A 638 18.78 29.13 18.34
C GLU A 638 18.47 28.95 19.83
N LEU A 639 17.29 28.43 20.17
CA LEU A 639 16.90 28.11 21.55
C LEU A 639 17.81 27.04 22.16
N LEU A 640 18.18 26.01 21.39
CA LEU A 640 19.10 24.97 21.83
C LEU A 640 20.51 25.51 22.11
N LYS A 641 21.00 26.47 21.30
CA LYS A 641 22.29 27.14 21.56
C LYS A 641 22.25 27.97 22.84
N LEU A 642 21.20 28.77 23.03
CA LEU A 642 21.00 29.61 24.21
C LEU A 642 20.91 28.81 25.52
N ASN A 643 20.36 27.60 25.47
CA ASN A 643 20.30 26.70 26.63
C ASN A 643 21.60 25.91 26.87
N ARG A 644 22.54 25.92 25.91
CA ARG A 644 23.87 25.28 26.05
C ARG A 644 24.91 26.22 26.68
N ASP A 645 24.69 27.52 26.53
CA ASP A 645 25.55 28.59 27.06
C ASP A 645 25.10 29.08 28.45
N LYS A 646 24.01 28.53 29.00
CA LYS A 646 23.58 28.65 30.40
C LYS A 646 23.94 27.38 31.16
#